data_AF-A0A078AUW6-F1
#
_entry.id   AF-A0A078AUW6-F1
#
_cell.length_a   1.000
_cell.length_b   1.000
_cell.length_c   1.000
_cell.angle_alpha   90.00
_cell.angle_beta   90.00
_cell.angle_gamma   90.00
#
_symmetry.space_group_name_H-M   'P 1'
#
loop_
_entity.id
_entity.type
_entity.pdbx_description
1 polymer ?
#
loop_
_entity_poly.entity_id
_entity_poly.type
_entity_poly.pdbx_seq_one_letter_code
_entity_poly.pdbx_strand_id
1 'polypeptide(L)'
;MIEDIYRNSGKDYNDLGRYEDCLNVTDFHYILASVPKAFPIPMSIGLCVPKICKTSDFNSYKTFLVAELNQIIPNVFEGIKGFDLNIKLKNDDMIFENSESKNDEITRANALSWFTVLLIFFFTMTVILSTFAAWYFHKEQERKIQEEKEKLAKRQEKKSKKKRNGNKADDQSEIKNRKRTLKYKENFAEEDKEQEDMVTNESARHKKSSSKKIKVIKNQEPTMMEKIIKCFSLWNSLEQLYKPRVSNDHRQFEIFNGLRVFCINWIILGNTFFYILKGPIQNMGIIQEFMSDFLFSLVLAADFIVDIFFYMTAFVSSYFLLIRLHQNYGSFGQWTQVMRLYLHRFMRLFPTYLFALFFYWKFLTLFGGEGPMFFMYSTQTECSRFWFWHITFLNNLIPFARDDTCMPWTWYLANDFQFYLLVPLFVHLYYNKRRIFYYVVGGIFFVSKIIQLSVILANDLSVSYFTYNDEYWTVYYVKPYSRIPVYLIGVILGCNYFSYKYESPDSFGIIPRFYKTLLDSKIKSTLFSIAGFVICLIIVMLMQLINNSPNNGSLAGNLFYLLLSRPLFIIGVFLQLMPMILGQPSFRTPRKFLSHKFWLPYSKLTYGAFLTHGMFMQFREYNTERGHWVSGYDTFLYYFAFVAFSYLFALLLAIVIEFPIASMYKEFIYQLPPTGNVSEIYNKQSSNNDEETLDYQRDAEKQVKINQDREERRRKQKDKEERLKILDDDDDDEIFDSNATISELVKPSDFKAIHTPNQSKRM
;
A
#
# COMPACT_ATOMS: atom_id res chain seq x y z
N MET A 1 2.36 -35.87 48.11
CA MET A 1 1.05 -35.23 47.93
C MET A 1 1.06 -33.75 48.30
N ILE A 2 1.12 -33.35 49.58
CA ILE A 2 1.11 -31.90 49.95
C ILE A 2 2.33 -31.15 49.37
N GLU A 3 3.49 -31.79 49.39
CA GLU A 3 4.71 -31.24 48.79
C GLU A 3 4.54 -31.02 47.28
N ASP A 4 3.92 -31.96 46.56
CA ASP A 4 3.65 -31.86 45.12
C ASP A 4 2.64 -30.75 44.80
N ILE A 5 1.59 -30.60 45.62
CA ILE A 5 0.63 -29.49 45.51
C ILE A 5 1.39 -28.16 45.61
N TYR A 6 2.18 -27.97 46.66
CA TYR A 6 2.88 -26.71 46.92
C TYR A 6 4.00 -26.42 45.91
N ARG A 7 4.67 -27.47 45.42
CA ARG A 7 5.77 -27.35 44.47
C ARG A 7 5.29 -27.01 43.07
N ASN A 8 4.18 -27.60 42.63
CA ASN A 8 3.71 -27.50 41.24
C ASN A 8 2.61 -26.46 41.04
N SER A 9 1.95 -25.99 42.09
CA SER A 9 1.01 -24.87 42.01
C SER A 9 1.74 -23.53 41.91
N GLY A 10 1.07 -22.54 41.32
CA GLY A 10 1.50 -21.15 41.33
C GLY A 10 1.48 -20.56 42.73
N LYS A 11 2.42 -19.65 43.00
CA LYS A 11 2.61 -19.05 44.33
C LYS A 11 2.25 -17.57 44.40
N ASP A 12 2.10 -16.93 43.25
CA ASP A 12 1.86 -15.50 43.13
C ASP A 12 0.84 -15.21 42.02
N TYR A 13 0.43 -13.96 41.86
CA TYR A 13 -0.47 -13.55 40.78
C TYR A 13 0.16 -13.82 39.41
N ASN A 14 -0.63 -14.35 38.47
CA ASN A 14 -0.17 -14.77 37.14
C ASN A 14 0.98 -15.79 37.15
N ASP A 15 1.21 -16.45 38.28
CA ASP A 15 2.03 -17.65 38.35
C ASP A 15 1.18 -18.87 38.04
N LEU A 16 1.44 -19.47 36.88
CA LEU A 16 0.77 -20.68 36.42
C LEU A 16 1.39 -21.93 37.05
N GLY A 17 2.44 -21.79 37.86
CA GLY A 17 3.13 -22.93 38.46
C GLY A 17 3.85 -23.78 37.43
N ARG A 18 3.96 -25.08 37.71
CA ARG A 18 4.63 -26.05 36.84
C ARG A 18 3.59 -26.99 36.23
N TYR A 19 2.97 -26.53 35.15
CA TYR A 19 1.89 -27.23 34.47
C TYR A 19 2.27 -28.65 34.06
N GLU A 20 3.35 -28.84 33.30
CA GLU A 20 3.79 -30.17 32.85
C GLU A 20 4.19 -31.09 34.01
N ASP A 21 4.95 -30.56 34.98
CA ASP A 21 5.35 -31.32 36.17
C ASP A 21 4.11 -31.81 36.93
N CYS A 22 3.04 -31.01 37.00
CA CYS A 22 1.78 -31.39 37.63
C CYS A 22 1.08 -32.55 36.91
N LEU A 23 1.01 -32.51 35.57
CA LEU A 23 0.37 -33.55 34.77
C LEU A 23 1.11 -34.90 34.86
N ASN A 24 2.42 -34.86 35.10
CA ASN A 24 3.24 -36.05 35.27
C ASN A 24 3.07 -36.72 36.65
N VAL A 25 2.44 -36.07 37.63
CA VAL A 25 2.17 -36.67 38.95
C VAL A 25 0.92 -37.55 38.88
N THR A 26 1.07 -38.82 39.28
CA THR A 26 -0.05 -39.76 39.35
C THR A 26 -1.12 -39.29 40.32
N ASP A 27 -2.40 -39.44 39.95
CA ASP A 27 -3.57 -39.01 40.74
C ASP A 27 -3.73 -37.51 40.98
N PHE A 28 -3.08 -36.67 40.17
CA PHE A 28 -3.25 -35.22 40.17
C PHE A 28 -3.89 -34.71 38.88
N HIS A 29 -4.45 -33.51 38.92
CA HIS A 29 -4.77 -32.73 37.73
C HIS A 29 -4.56 -31.23 38.02
N TYR A 30 -4.53 -30.47 36.94
CA TYR A 30 -4.32 -29.03 37.01
C TYR A 30 -5.64 -28.27 36.85
N ILE A 31 -5.91 -27.35 37.77
CA ILE A 31 -7.03 -26.40 37.73
C ILE A 31 -6.47 -25.00 37.57
N LEU A 32 -6.96 -24.28 36.59
CA LEU A 32 -6.68 -22.86 36.45
C LEU A 32 -7.78 -22.05 37.13
N ALA A 33 -7.39 -21.22 38.09
CA ALA A 33 -8.26 -20.19 38.66
C ALA A 33 -7.98 -18.86 37.96
N SER A 34 -9.00 -18.20 37.42
CA SER A 34 -8.83 -16.95 36.66
C SER A 34 -9.91 -15.93 36.98
N VAL A 35 -9.55 -14.65 36.86
CA VAL A 35 -10.44 -13.49 36.97
C VAL A 35 -10.29 -12.64 35.71
N PRO A 36 -11.01 -12.98 34.62
CA PRO A 36 -10.74 -12.42 33.30
C PRO A 36 -11.29 -11.01 33.07
N LYS A 37 -12.29 -10.56 33.84
CA LYS A 37 -13.05 -9.32 33.54
C LYS A 37 -12.98 -8.23 34.61
N ALA A 38 -12.62 -8.57 35.84
CA ALA A 38 -12.64 -7.61 36.94
C ALA A 38 -11.42 -6.68 36.97
N PHE A 39 -10.35 -7.02 36.25
CA PHE A 39 -9.10 -6.25 36.23
C PHE A 39 -8.74 -5.85 34.79
N PRO A 40 -8.08 -4.69 34.58
CA PRO A 40 -7.57 -4.28 33.27
C PRO A 40 -6.62 -5.31 32.66
N ILE A 41 -5.89 -6.04 33.50
CA ILE A 41 -5.02 -7.15 33.12
C ILE A 41 -5.57 -8.40 33.80
N PRO A 42 -5.89 -9.46 33.04
CA PRO A 42 -6.47 -10.66 33.62
C PRO A 42 -5.49 -11.26 34.63
N MET A 43 -6.04 -11.70 35.78
CA MET A 43 -5.28 -12.42 36.78
C MET A 43 -5.62 -13.91 36.74
N SER A 44 -4.60 -14.74 36.82
CA SER A 44 -4.72 -16.19 36.80
C SER A 44 -3.73 -16.82 37.76
N ILE A 45 -4.07 -17.98 38.30
CA ILE A 45 -3.17 -18.77 39.13
C ILE A 45 -3.40 -20.26 38.86
N GLY A 46 -2.30 -21.00 38.74
CA GLY A 46 -2.32 -22.45 38.53
C GLY A 46 -2.41 -23.23 39.83
N LEU A 47 -3.30 -24.21 39.90
CA LEU A 47 -3.46 -25.08 41.06
C LEU A 47 -3.25 -26.54 40.64
N CYS A 48 -2.25 -27.18 41.23
CA CYS A 48 -1.99 -28.61 41.05
C CYS A 48 -2.60 -29.38 42.22
N VAL A 49 -3.68 -30.13 41.97
CA VAL A 49 -4.49 -30.74 43.03
C VAL A 49 -4.76 -32.23 42.77
N PRO A 50 -5.03 -33.04 43.82
CA PRO A 50 -5.41 -34.44 43.64
C PRO A 50 -6.70 -34.58 42.82
N LYS A 51 -6.83 -35.64 42.03
CA LYS A 51 -8.00 -35.93 41.17
C LYS A 51 -9.34 -36.03 41.92
N ILE A 52 -9.28 -36.24 43.23
CA ILE A 52 -10.44 -36.25 44.12
C ILE A 52 -11.11 -34.87 44.17
N CYS A 53 -10.34 -33.78 44.11
CA CYS A 53 -10.83 -32.40 44.17
C CYS A 53 -11.32 -31.96 42.79
N LYS A 54 -12.62 -31.86 42.57
CA LYS A 54 -13.20 -31.46 41.28
C LYS A 54 -13.39 -29.95 41.18
N THR A 55 -13.51 -29.43 39.96
CA THR A 55 -13.86 -28.02 39.71
C THR A 55 -15.19 -27.61 40.36
N SER A 56 -16.15 -28.55 40.49
CA SER A 56 -17.41 -28.34 41.24
C SER A 56 -17.20 -27.98 42.71
N ASP A 57 -16.14 -28.53 43.31
CA ASP A 57 -15.85 -28.35 44.72
C ASP A 57 -15.33 -26.92 44.94
N PHE A 58 -14.39 -26.46 44.12
CA PHE A 58 -13.91 -25.07 44.11
C PHE A 58 -15.02 -24.05 43.83
N ASN A 59 -15.92 -24.37 42.90
CA ASN A 59 -17.08 -23.51 42.61
C ASN A 59 -18.03 -23.38 43.81
N SER A 60 -18.11 -24.39 44.67
CA SER A 60 -18.91 -24.33 45.91
C SER A 60 -18.27 -23.44 46.98
N TYR A 61 -16.92 -23.36 47.02
CA TYR A 61 -16.16 -22.51 47.96
C TYR A 61 -15.92 -21.08 47.47
N LYS A 62 -16.35 -20.76 46.23
CA LYS A 62 -16.14 -19.47 45.56
C LYS A 62 -16.50 -18.27 46.44
N THR A 63 -17.64 -18.33 47.15
CA THR A 63 -18.12 -17.24 48.03
C THR A 63 -17.12 -16.92 49.14
N PHE A 64 -16.48 -17.94 49.72
CA PHE A 64 -15.48 -17.75 50.76
C PHE A 64 -14.17 -17.18 50.19
N LEU A 65 -13.70 -17.75 49.07
CA LEU A 65 -12.47 -17.30 48.41
C LEU A 65 -12.56 -15.84 47.94
N VAL A 66 -13.69 -15.46 47.36
CA VAL A 66 -13.92 -14.08 46.89
C VAL A 66 -13.99 -13.10 48.06
N ALA A 67 -14.60 -13.49 49.19
CA ALA A 67 -14.64 -12.65 50.38
C ALA A 67 -13.23 -12.38 50.94
N GLU A 68 -12.38 -13.40 50.95
CA GLU A 68 -10.99 -13.28 51.43
C GLU A 68 -10.13 -12.44 50.48
N LEU A 69 -10.22 -12.70 49.17
CA LEU A 69 -9.50 -11.90 48.16
C LEU A 69 -9.86 -10.43 48.23
N ASN A 70 -11.14 -10.10 48.44
CA ASN A 70 -11.57 -8.72 48.59
C ASN A 70 -10.97 -7.99 49.80
N GLN A 71 -10.48 -8.71 50.82
CA GLN A 71 -9.73 -8.11 51.93
C GLN A 71 -8.26 -7.88 51.59
N ILE A 72 -7.68 -8.73 50.74
CA ILE A 72 -6.24 -8.71 50.39
C ILE A 72 -5.94 -7.78 49.21
N ILE A 73 -6.84 -7.69 48.23
CA ILE A 73 -6.70 -6.89 47.00
C ILE A 73 -6.20 -5.47 47.25
N PRO A 74 -6.76 -4.68 48.20
CA PRO A 74 -6.30 -3.31 48.44
C PRO A 74 -4.80 -3.23 48.80
N ASN A 75 -4.29 -4.19 49.56
CA ASN A 75 -2.88 -4.23 49.96
C ASN A 75 -1.95 -4.68 48.82
N VAL A 76 -2.44 -5.53 47.92
CA VAL A 76 -1.65 -6.03 46.77
C VAL A 76 -1.42 -4.93 45.73
N PHE A 77 -2.39 -4.03 45.56
CA PHE A 77 -2.31 -2.94 44.59
C PHE A 77 -1.88 -1.60 45.20
N GLU A 78 -1.54 -1.57 46.49
CA GLU A 78 -1.11 -0.36 47.19
C GLU A 78 0.15 0.23 46.53
N GLY A 79 0.03 1.44 45.96
CA GLY A 79 1.14 2.15 45.31
C GLY A 79 1.25 2.00 43.79
N ILE A 80 0.41 1.18 43.15
CA ILE A 80 0.36 1.07 41.68
C ILE A 80 -0.62 2.13 41.13
N LYS A 81 -0.07 3.23 40.58
CA LYS A 81 -0.88 4.33 40.04
C LYS A 81 -1.77 3.86 38.89
N GLY A 82 -3.07 4.16 38.96
CA GLY A 82 -4.06 3.76 37.96
C GLY A 82 -4.78 2.43 38.27
N PHE A 83 -4.32 1.68 39.27
CA PHE A 83 -4.99 0.49 39.80
C PHE A 83 -5.58 0.71 41.21
N ASP A 84 -5.59 1.95 41.71
CA ASP A 84 -6.27 2.38 42.94
C ASP A 84 -7.78 2.18 42.79
N LEU A 85 -8.21 0.95 42.98
CA LEU A 85 -9.55 0.52 42.73
C LEU A 85 -10.09 -0.08 44.01
N ASN A 86 -11.15 0.55 44.53
CA ASN A 86 -12.14 -0.08 45.41
C ASN A 86 -12.91 -1.19 44.64
N ILE A 87 -12.22 -2.02 43.84
CA ILE A 87 -12.81 -3.17 43.16
C ILE A 87 -13.19 -4.19 44.22
N LYS A 88 -14.47 -4.57 44.20
CA LYS A 88 -14.96 -5.74 44.90
C LYS A 88 -15.26 -6.81 43.87
N LEU A 89 -14.51 -7.90 43.89
CA LEU A 89 -14.79 -9.10 43.13
C LEU A 89 -16.16 -9.65 43.51
N LYS A 90 -16.94 -10.03 42.51
CA LYS A 90 -18.15 -10.81 42.68
C LYS A 90 -17.84 -12.29 42.48
N ASN A 91 -18.74 -13.14 42.96
CA ASN A 91 -18.64 -14.57 42.74
C ASN A 91 -18.48 -14.89 41.26
N ASP A 92 -19.28 -14.31 40.36
CA ASP A 92 -19.23 -14.63 38.93
C ASP A 92 -17.92 -14.25 38.21
N ASP A 93 -17.08 -13.40 38.83
CA ASP A 93 -15.85 -12.91 38.21
C ASP A 93 -14.72 -13.95 38.26
N MET A 94 -14.73 -14.86 39.24
CA MET A 94 -13.73 -15.92 39.38
C MET A 94 -14.17 -17.17 38.62
N ILE A 95 -13.27 -17.87 37.94
CA ILE A 95 -13.59 -19.07 37.16
C ILE A 95 -12.53 -20.14 37.42
N PHE A 96 -12.98 -21.36 37.74
CA PHE A 96 -12.13 -22.55 37.88
C PHE A 96 -12.40 -23.52 36.73
N GLU A 97 -11.37 -23.79 35.94
CA GLU A 97 -11.45 -24.68 34.78
C GLU A 97 -10.35 -25.74 34.84
N ASN A 98 -10.66 -26.95 34.38
CA ASN A 98 -9.65 -27.99 34.16
C ASN A 98 -8.99 -27.72 32.81
N SER A 99 -7.76 -27.21 32.84
CA SER A 99 -7.03 -26.79 31.63
C SER A 99 -6.78 -27.93 30.66
N GLU A 100 -6.38 -29.10 31.15
CA GLU A 100 -6.06 -30.28 30.32
C GLU A 100 -7.28 -30.73 29.51
N SER A 101 -8.41 -30.95 30.19
CA SER A 101 -9.64 -31.39 29.52
C SER A 101 -10.16 -30.36 28.52
N LYS A 102 -10.01 -29.06 28.80
CA LYS A 102 -10.46 -27.98 27.91
C LYS A 102 -9.53 -27.81 26.71
N ASN A 103 -8.23 -27.93 26.92
CA ASN A 103 -7.24 -27.90 25.84
C ASN A 103 -7.48 -29.06 24.87
N ASP A 104 -7.70 -30.27 25.37
CA ASP A 104 -8.01 -31.46 24.57
C ASP A 104 -9.28 -31.32 23.72
N GLU A 105 -10.30 -30.62 24.23
CA GLU A 105 -11.52 -30.36 23.46
C GLU A 105 -11.25 -29.47 22.24
N ILE A 106 -10.34 -28.51 22.37
CA ILE A 106 -10.05 -27.48 21.37
C ILE A 106 -9.04 -27.97 20.32
N THR A 107 -8.06 -28.78 20.73
CA THR A 107 -7.03 -29.34 19.84
C THR A 107 -7.58 -30.47 18.96
N ARG A 108 -8.71 -31.08 19.33
CA ARG A 108 -9.38 -32.11 18.52
C ARG A 108 -9.75 -31.60 17.14
N ALA A 109 -9.24 -32.32 16.13
CA ALA A 109 -9.51 -32.02 14.73
C ALA A 109 -10.98 -32.30 14.39
N ASN A 110 -11.68 -31.25 13.96
CA ASN A 110 -13.04 -31.34 13.44
C ASN A 110 -13.04 -31.48 11.91
N ALA A 111 -14.18 -31.78 11.30
CA ALA A 111 -14.31 -31.89 9.84
C ALA A 111 -13.82 -30.62 9.10
N LEU A 112 -14.08 -29.44 9.66
CA LEU A 112 -13.60 -28.16 9.12
C LEU A 112 -12.08 -27.98 9.25
N SER A 113 -11.47 -28.54 10.29
CA SER A 113 -10.01 -28.56 10.46
C SER A 113 -9.36 -29.41 9.38
N TRP A 114 -9.87 -30.63 9.16
CA TRP A 114 -9.42 -31.51 8.08
C TRP A 114 -9.61 -30.89 6.69
N PHE A 115 -10.74 -30.22 6.44
CA PHE A 115 -10.96 -29.48 5.20
C PHE A 115 -9.90 -28.40 4.99
N THR A 116 -9.57 -27.64 6.04
CA THR A 116 -8.52 -26.60 6.00
C THR A 116 -7.14 -27.22 5.69
N VAL A 117 -6.80 -28.33 6.35
CA VAL A 117 -5.54 -29.06 6.09
C VAL A 117 -5.46 -29.53 4.63
N LEU A 118 -6.54 -30.14 4.12
CA LEU A 118 -6.61 -30.59 2.72
C LEU A 118 -6.50 -29.42 1.74
N LEU A 119 -7.10 -28.27 2.06
CA LEU A 119 -7.02 -27.06 1.24
C LEU A 119 -5.59 -26.50 1.19
N ILE A 120 -4.89 -26.46 2.33
CA ILE A 120 -3.46 -26.08 2.40
C ILE A 120 -2.63 -27.03 1.56
N PHE A 121 -2.83 -28.34 1.71
CA PHE A 121 -2.13 -29.35 0.93
C PHE A 121 -2.41 -29.21 -0.58
N PHE A 122 -3.66 -28.98 -0.97
CA PHE A 122 -4.05 -28.78 -2.36
C PHE A 122 -3.37 -27.56 -2.99
N PHE A 123 -3.43 -26.40 -2.33
CA PHE A 123 -2.80 -25.19 -2.86
C PHE A 123 -1.26 -25.28 -2.90
N THR A 124 -0.64 -25.91 -1.90
CA THR A 124 0.82 -26.11 -1.91
C THR A 124 1.26 -27.09 -3.00
N MET A 125 0.56 -28.22 -3.15
CA MET A 125 0.84 -29.19 -4.22
C MET A 125 0.61 -28.60 -5.62
N THR A 126 -0.45 -27.83 -5.82
CA THR A 126 -0.72 -27.18 -7.12
C THR A 126 0.39 -26.21 -7.51
N VAL A 127 0.96 -25.45 -6.56
CA VAL A 127 2.12 -24.57 -6.83
C VAL A 127 3.35 -25.40 -7.18
N ILE A 128 3.64 -26.47 -6.45
CA ILE A 128 4.80 -27.35 -6.71
C ILE A 128 4.68 -27.96 -8.11
N LEU A 129 3.54 -28.58 -8.42
CA LEU A 129 3.26 -29.21 -9.72
C LEU A 129 3.30 -28.18 -10.86
N SER A 130 2.69 -27.02 -10.67
CA SER A 130 2.69 -25.95 -11.68
C SER A 130 4.09 -25.38 -11.91
N THR A 131 4.92 -25.30 -10.87
CA THR A 131 6.32 -24.86 -10.99
C THR A 131 7.15 -25.87 -11.76
N PHE A 132 6.99 -27.16 -11.47
CA PHE A 132 7.67 -28.22 -12.22
C PHE A 132 7.22 -28.25 -13.69
N ALA A 133 5.92 -28.15 -13.95
CA ALA A 133 5.37 -28.09 -15.30
C ALA A 133 5.85 -26.86 -16.07
N ALA A 134 5.84 -25.67 -15.46
CA ALA A 134 6.34 -24.44 -16.08
C ALA A 134 7.84 -24.55 -16.43
N TRP A 135 8.65 -25.12 -15.53
CA TRP A 135 10.05 -25.40 -15.79
C TRP A 135 10.25 -26.39 -16.95
N TYR A 136 9.46 -27.48 -16.97
CA TYR A 136 9.49 -28.47 -18.04
C TYR A 136 9.14 -27.84 -19.40
N PHE A 137 8.06 -27.05 -19.48
CA PHE A 137 7.66 -26.35 -20.70
C PHE A 137 8.71 -25.33 -21.16
N HIS A 138 9.32 -24.59 -20.23
CA HIS A 138 10.41 -23.67 -20.56
C HIS A 138 11.61 -24.40 -21.17
N LYS A 139 12.04 -25.49 -20.53
CA LYS A 139 13.16 -26.31 -21.02
C LYS A 139 12.86 -26.99 -22.36
N GLU A 140 11.61 -27.37 -22.59
CA GLU A 140 11.15 -27.91 -23.86
C GLU A 140 11.14 -26.85 -24.98
N GLN A 141 10.70 -25.62 -24.67
CA GLN A 141 10.79 -24.51 -25.61
C GLN A 141 12.25 -24.15 -25.93
N GLU A 142 13.14 -24.13 -24.94
CA GLU A 142 14.57 -23.90 -25.16
C GLU A 142 15.19 -24.98 -26.06
N ARG A 143 14.86 -26.26 -25.84
CA ARG A 143 15.29 -27.36 -26.70
C ARG A 143 14.81 -27.18 -28.13
N LYS A 144 13.53 -26.88 -28.36
CA LYS A 144 12.98 -26.60 -29.70
C LYS A 144 13.67 -25.42 -30.39
N ILE A 145 13.95 -24.35 -29.65
CA ILE A 145 14.68 -23.19 -30.15
C ILE A 145 16.12 -23.56 -30.51
N GLN A 146 16.79 -24.36 -29.67
CA GLN A 146 18.16 -24.80 -29.90
C GLN A 146 18.26 -25.75 -31.10
N GLU A 147 17.35 -26.71 -31.23
CA GLU A 147 17.25 -27.59 -32.40
C GLU A 147 17.02 -26.81 -33.70
N GLU A 148 16.14 -25.79 -33.68
CA GLU A 148 15.93 -24.90 -34.83
C GLU A 148 17.20 -24.09 -35.14
N LYS A 149 17.90 -23.57 -34.13
CA LYS A 149 19.19 -22.87 -34.32
C LYS A 149 20.25 -23.79 -34.92
N GLU A 150 20.36 -25.03 -34.46
CA GLU A 150 21.30 -26.03 -34.99
C GLU A 150 20.96 -26.44 -36.43
N LYS A 151 19.67 -26.66 -36.75
CA LYS A 151 19.20 -26.87 -38.13
C LYS A 151 19.58 -25.70 -39.03
N LEU A 152 19.52 -24.48 -38.51
CA LEU A 152 19.91 -23.26 -39.23
C LEU A 152 21.42 -23.20 -39.46
N ALA A 153 22.23 -23.52 -38.46
CA ALA A 153 23.69 -23.59 -38.56
C ALA A 153 24.16 -24.65 -39.57
N LYS A 154 23.63 -25.88 -39.48
CA LYS A 154 23.94 -26.98 -40.43
C LYS A 154 23.57 -26.64 -41.87
N ARG A 155 22.48 -25.89 -42.08
CA ARG A 155 22.09 -25.40 -43.42
C ARG A 155 23.02 -24.31 -43.96
N GLN A 156 23.54 -23.43 -43.10
CA GLN A 156 24.53 -22.43 -43.49
C GLN A 156 25.87 -23.09 -43.86
N GLU A 157 26.30 -24.10 -43.10
CA GLU A 157 27.53 -24.82 -43.37
C GLU A 157 27.48 -25.66 -44.66
N LYS A 158 26.33 -26.28 -44.96
CA LYS A 158 26.13 -26.96 -46.26
C LYS A 158 26.18 -25.97 -47.43
N LYS A 159 25.67 -24.75 -47.26
CA LYS A 159 25.74 -23.70 -48.30
C LYS A 159 27.16 -23.15 -48.48
N SER A 160 27.93 -22.96 -47.41
CA SER A 160 29.34 -22.53 -47.52
C SER A 160 30.20 -23.60 -48.19
N LYS A 161 29.98 -24.90 -47.90
CA LYS A 161 30.63 -26.01 -48.61
C LYS A 161 30.22 -26.08 -50.09
N LYS A 162 28.95 -25.80 -50.44
CA LYS A 162 28.50 -25.75 -51.83
C LYS A 162 29.11 -24.58 -52.62
N LYS A 163 29.23 -23.39 -52.01
CA LYS A 163 29.98 -22.25 -52.60
C LYS A 163 31.47 -22.54 -52.77
N ARG A 164 32.08 -23.21 -51.79
CA ARG A 164 33.51 -23.56 -51.83
C ARG A 164 33.84 -24.65 -52.86
N ASN A 165 32.89 -25.52 -53.18
CA ASN A 165 33.01 -26.50 -54.26
C ASN A 165 32.63 -25.91 -55.64
N GLY A 166 31.77 -24.90 -55.70
CA GLY A 166 31.50 -24.14 -56.93
C GLY A 166 32.71 -23.34 -57.40
N ASN A 167 33.36 -22.59 -56.49
CA ASN A 167 34.58 -21.83 -56.83
C ASN A 167 35.77 -22.72 -57.21
N LYS A 168 35.80 -23.99 -56.79
CA LYS A 168 36.83 -24.96 -57.23
C LYS A 168 36.61 -25.49 -58.65
N ALA A 169 35.40 -25.36 -59.21
CA ALA A 169 35.12 -25.69 -60.60
C ALA A 169 35.46 -24.52 -61.54
N ASP A 170 35.34 -23.27 -61.07
CA ASP A 170 35.76 -22.08 -61.83
C ASP A 170 37.28 -21.85 -61.80
N ASP A 171 37.99 -22.23 -60.73
CA ASP A 171 39.47 -22.12 -60.67
C ASP A 171 40.21 -23.06 -61.65
N GLN A 172 39.53 -24.03 -62.29
CA GLN A 172 40.14 -24.89 -63.32
C GLN A 172 39.92 -24.40 -64.76
N SER A 173 39.07 -23.40 -65.00
CA SER A 173 38.88 -22.80 -66.34
C SER A 173 39.67 -21.49 -66.52
N GLU A 174 40.16 -20.87 -65.43
CA GLU A 174 40.80 -19.55 -65.47
C GLU A 174 42.34 -19.54 -65.60
N ILE A 175 42.98 -20.69 -65.86
CA ILE A 175 44.46 -20.78 -66.07
C ILE A 175 44.87 -20.92 -67.55
N LYS A 176 43.92 -20.98 -68.50
CA LYS A 176 44.27 -21.28 -69.91
C LYS A 176 44.02 -20.20 -70.96
N ASN A 177 43.69 -18.96 -70.61
CA ASN A 177 43.50 -17.90 -71.62
C ASN A 177 44.10 -16.54 -71.24
N ARG A 178 45.35 -16.52 -70.76
CA ARG A 178 46.13 -15.29 -70.63
C ARG A 178 47.23 -15.22 -71.70
N LYS A 179 46.84 -15.10 -72.97
CA LYS A 179 47.69 -14.62 -74.08
C LYS A 179 46.83 -14.30 -75.31
N ARG A 180 46.98 -13.07 -75.83
CA ARG A 180 46.29 -12.44 -76.98
C ARG A 180 44.92 -11.86 -76.57
N THR A 181 44.57 -10.59 -76.77
CA THR A 181 44.99 -9.62 -77.79
C THR A 181 44.64 -8.19 -77.34
N LEU A 182 45.41 -7.21 -77.80
CA LEU A 182 45.07 -5.78 -77.80
C LEU A 182 43.84 -5.49 -78.68
N LYS A 183 43.20 -4.34 -78.38
CA LYS A 183 42.25 -3.49 -79.16
C LYS A 183 40.73 -3.64 -78.93
N TYR A 184 40.19 -2.48 -78.56
CA TYR A 184 38.87 -1.90 -78.89
C TYR A 184 37.61 -2.32 -78.10
N LYS A 185 37.12 -1.31 -77.36
CA LYS A 185 35.73 -0.82 -77.17
C LYS A 185 34.62 -1.71 -76.60
N GLU A 186 34.01 -1.12 -75.55
CA GLU A 186 32.58 -0.89 -75.29
C GLU A 186 31.56 -2.03 -75.42
N ASN A 187 30.81 -2.16 -74.31
CA ASN A 187 29.44 -2.65 -74.19
C ASN A 187 29.20 -4.14 -74.46
N PHE A 188 28.98 -4.90 -73.39
CA PHE A 188 27.76 -5.68 -73.17
C PHE A 188 27.80 -6.20 -71.72
N ALA A 189 27.08 -5.52 -70.84
CA ALA A 189 26.89 -5.89 -69.45
C ALA A 189 25.39 -6.10 -69.24
N GLU A 190 24.88 -7.22 -69.75
CA GLU A 190 23.50 -7.66 -69.54
C GLU A 190 23.42 -9.12 -69.99
N GLU A 191 23.69 -10.06 -69.08
CA GLU A 191 23.05 -11.40 -69.04
C GLU A 191 23.50 -12.27 -67.84
N ASP A 192 24.60 -11.95 -67.15
CA ASP A 192 25.06 -12.76 -65.99
C ASP A 192 24.40 -12.42 -64.64
N LYS A 193 23.48 -11.43 -64.60
CA LYS A 193 22.81 -11.03 -63.34
C LYS A 193 21.52 -11.80 -63.02
N GLU A 194 20.89 -12.46 -63.98
CA GLU A 194 19.59 -13.13 -63.71
C GLU A 194 19.72 -14.47 -62.97
N GLN A 195 20.86 -15.17 -63.03
CA GLN A 195 21.05 -16.43 -62.29
C GLN A 195 21.60 -16.26 -60.87
N GLU A 196 22.46 -15.26 -60.61
CA GLU A 196 22.88 -14.93 -59.23
C GLU A 196 21.75 -14.30 -58.40
N ASP A 197 20.87 -13.52 -59.04
CA ASP A 197 19.75 -12.87 -58.36
C ASP A 197 18.60 -13.82 -58.02
N MET A 198 18.43 -14.95 -58.73
CA MET A 198 17.47 -16.01 -58.34
C MET A 198 17.92 -16.83 -57.12
N VAL A 199 19.21 -17.19 -57.04
CA VAL A 199 19.76 -18.02 -55.94
C VAL A 199 19.92 -17.20 -54.64
N THR A 200 20.24 -15.92 -54.74
CA THR A 200 20.29 -15.00 -53.58
C THR A 200 18.89 -14.68 -53.05
N ASN A 201 17.87 -14.53 -53.91
CA ASN A 201 16.49 -14.30 -53.50
C ASN A 201 15.84 -15.49 -52.79
N GLU A 202 16.10 -16.74 -53.21
CA GLU A 202 15.63 -17.94 -52.49
C GLU A 202 16.28 -18.09 -51.11
N SER A 203 17.57 -17.76 -51.00
CA SER A 203 18.32 -17.80 -49.73
C SER A 203 17.80 -16.75 -48.73
N ALA A 204 17.45 -15.56 -49.22
CA ALA A 204 16.85 -14.48 -48.43
C ALA A 204 15.40 -14.82 -48.00
N ARG A 205 14.58 -15.40 -48.90
CA ARG A 205 13.23 -15.89 -48.59
C ARG A 205 13.23 -17.00 -47.53
N HIS A 206 14.17 -17.94 -47.59
CA HIS A 206 14.28 -19.02 -46.60
C HIS A 206 14.83 -18.57 -45.24
N LYS A 207 15.78 -17.62 -45.18
CA LYS A 207 16.19 -17.00 -43.90
C LYS A 207 15.03 -16.26 -43.23
N LYS A 208 14.21 -15.53 -44.01
CA LYS A 208 12.96 -14.91 -43.52
C LYS A 208 11.94 -15.95 -43.06
N SER A 209 11.81 -17.09 -43.74
CA SER A 209 10.90 -18.18 -43.36
C SER A 209 11.32 -18.88 -42.05
N SER A 210 12.61 -19.15 -41.85
CA SER A 210 13.10 -19.80 -40.62
C SER A 210 13.12 -18.83 -39.42
N SER A 211 13.44 -17.55 -39.62
CA SER A 211 13.30 -16.54 -38.56
C SER A 211 11.83 -16.27 -38.23
N LYS A 212 10.93 -16.34 -39.23
CA LYS A 212 9.48 -16.40 -39.00
C LYS A 212 9.11 -17.64 -38.19
N LYS A 213 9.64 -18.84 -38.46
CA LYS A 213 9.35 -20.04 -37.64
C LYS A 213 9.81 -19.91 -36.19
N ILE A 214 11.01 -19.37 -35.94
CA ILE A 214 11.47 -19.08 -34.56
C ILE A 214 10.58 -18.03 -33.89
N LYS A 215 10.14 -17.00 -34.63
CA LYS A 215 9.14 -16.02 -34.14
C LYS A 215 7.76 -16.64 -33.91
N VAL A 216 7.33 -17.60 -34.73
CA VAL A 216 6.05 -18.31 -34.60
C VAL A 216 6.07 -19.24 -33.38
N ILE A 217 7.18 -19.94 -33.12
CA ILE A 217 7.35 -20.74 -31.89
C ILE A 217 7.32 -19.84 -30.64
N LYS A 218 7.89 -18.63 -30.71
CA LYS A 218 7.80 -17.63 -29.62
C LYS A 218 6.42 -17.00 -29.46
N ASN A 219 5.61 -16.97 -30.52
CA ASN A 219 4.32 -16.28 -30.57
C ASN A 219 3.11 -17.25 -30.62
N GLN A 220 3.30 -18.55 -30.38
CA GLN A 220 2.17 -19.45 -30.19
C GLN A 220 1.40 -18.98 -28.95
N GLU A 221 0.10 -18.72 -29.11
CA GLU A 221 -0.73 -18.35 -27.97
C GLU A 221 -0.74 -19.51 -26.98
N PRO A 222 -0.42 -19.26 -25.71
CA PRO A 222 -0.40 -20.31 -24.71
C PRO A 222 -1.82 -20.88 -24.56
N THR A 223 -1.90 -22.20 -24.48
CA THR A 223 -3.14 -22.91 -24.19
C THR A 223 -3.72 -22.46 -22.85
N MET A 224 -5.03 -22.65 -22.65
CA MET A 224 -5.68 -22.29 -21.38
C MET A 224 -4.98 -22.95 -20.17
N MET A 225 -4.56 -24.21 -20.32
CA MET A 225 -3.82 -24.92 -19.28
C MET A 225 -2.44 -24.32 -19.02
N GLU A 226 -1.68 -23.95 -20.06
CA GLU A 226 -0.39 -23.26 -19.91
C GLU A 226 -0.54 -21.90 -19.20
N LYS A 227 -1.63 -21.16 -19.48
CA LYS A 227 -1.94 -19.90 -18.78
C LYS A 227 -2.20 -20.13 -17.29
N ILE A 228 -2.98 -21.16 -16.94
CA ILE A 228 -3.26 -21.52 -15.53
C ILE A 228 -1.97 -21.95 -14.83
N ILE A 229 -1.19 -22.86 -15.43
CA ILE A 229 0.09 -23.32 -14.89
C ILE A 229 1.04 -22.14 -14.64
N LYS A 230 1.11 -21.18 -15.57
CA LYS A 230 1.92 -19.98 -15.40
C LYS A 230 1.45 -19.13 -14.21
N CYS A 231 0.13 -19.01 -14.00
CA CYS A 231 -0.41 -18.25 -12.85
C CYS A 231 0.03 -18.84 -11.51
N PHE A 232 0.05 -20.16 -11.36
CA PHE A 232 0.44 -20.86 -10.13
C PHE A 232 1.95 -21.17 -10.03
N SER A 233 2.75 -20.77 -11.01
CA SER A 233 4.19 -21.02 -11.00
C SER A 233 4.94 -20.10 -10.02
N LEU A 234 5.86 -20.67 -9.24
CA LEU A 234 6.68 -19.94 -8.26
C LEU A 234 7.46 -18.78 -8.92
N TRP A 235 8.03 -19.02 -10.10
CA TRP A 235 8.83 -18.03 -10.83
C TRP A 235 8.02 -16.79 -11.20
N ASN A 236 6.78 -16.96 -11.65
CA ASN A 236 5.88 -15.86 -11.97
C ASN A 236 5.46 -15.08 -10.71
N SER A 237 5.22 -15.78 -9.60
CA SER A 237 4.94 -15.17 -8.29
C SER A 237 6.14 -14.34 -7.79
N LEU A 238 7.37 -14.85 -7.93
CA LEU A 238 8.59 -14.14 -7.56
C LEU A 238 8.87 -12.94 -8.48
N GLU A 239 8.66 -13.09 -9.80
CA GLU A 239 8.76 -11.97 -10.73
C GLU A 239 7.76 -10.86 -10.37
N GLN A 240 6.53 -11.25 -10.05
CA GLN A 240 5.53 -10.32 -9.55
C GLN A 240 5.98 -9.66 -8.26
N LEU A 241 6.63 -10.35 -7.32
CA LEU A 241 7.11 -9.76 -6.08
C LEU A 241 8.09 -8.59 -6.32
N TYR A 242 8.99 -8.71 -7.30
CA TYR A 242 9.99 -7.69 -7.64
C TYR A 242 9.55 -6.67 -8.70
N LYS A 243 8.33 -6.78 -9.22
CA LYS A 243 7.83 -5.84 -10.24
C LYS A 243 7.32 -4.53 -9.62
N PRO A 244 7.70 -3.35 -10.12
CA PRO A 244 7.14 -2.08 -9.65
C PRO A 244 5.61 -2.03 -9.79
N ARG A 245 4.93 -1.41 -8.82
CA ARG A 245 3.45 -1.27 -8.82
C ARG A 245 2.94 -0.22 -9.81
N VAL A 246 3.79 0.73 -10.16
CA VAL A 246 3.40 1.96 -10.83
C VAL A 246 4.22 2.10 -12.12
N SER A 247 3.59 2.64 -13.16
CA SER A 247 4.29 2.96 -14.41
C SER A 247 5.34 4.06 -14.21
N ASN A 248 6.26 4.19 -15.16
CA ASN A 248 7.34 5.18 -15.09
C ASN A 248 6.82 6.62 -14.90
N ASP A 249 5.63 6.94 -15.41
CA ASP A 249 5.03 8.29 -15.36
C ASP A 249 4.54 8.73 -13.96
N HIS A 250 4.47 7.78 -13.02
CA HIS A 250 3.95 8.01 -11.67
C HIS A 250 4.92 7.53 -10.58
N ARG A 251 6.23 7.52 -10.89
CA ARG A 251 7.31 7.07 -10.01
C ARG A 251 7.35 7.76 -8.64
N GLN A 252 6.79 8.96 -8.51
CA GLN A 252 6.65 9.67 -7.23
C GLN A 252 5.94 8.86 -6.13
N PHE A 253 5.07 7.91 -6.50
CA PHE A 253 4.35 7.08 -5.53
C PHE A 253 5.14 5.86 -5.04
N GLU A 254 6.35 5.63 -5.55
CA GLU A 254 7.25 4.59 -5.02
C GLU A 254 7.62 4.82 -3.56
N ILE A 255 7.55 6.07 -3.07
CA ILE A 255 7.75 6.45 -1.66
C ILE A 255 6.80 5.67 -0.73
N PHE A 256 5.58 5.38 -1.20
CA PHE A 256 4.62 4.60 -0.42
C PHE A 256 5.05 3.14 -0.21
N ASN A 257 6.05 2.64 -0.95
CA ASN A 257 6.56 1.30 -0.70
C ASN A 257 7.32 1.26 0.64
N GLY A 258 8.29 2.16 0.84
CA GLY A 258 8.99 2.28 2.12
C GLY A 258 8.05 2.64 3.25
N LEU A 259 7.16 3.62 3.05
CA LEU A 259 6.22 4.06 4.09
C LEU A 259 5.34 2.93 4.60
N ARG A 260 4.77 2.10 3.72
CA ARG A 260 3.95 0.94 4.13
C ARG A 260 4.74 -0.05 4.98
N VAL A 261 6.00 -0.31 4.64
CA VAL A 261 6.85 -1.24 5.39
C VAL A 261 7.14 -0.68 6.78
N PHE A 262 7.51 0.59 6.89
CA PHE A 262 7.70 1.25 8.20
C PHE A 262 6.43 1.21 9.04
N CYS A 263 5.27 1.54 8.46
CA CYS A 263 4.00 1.53 9.17
C CYS A 263 3.61 0.13 9.67
N ILE A 264 3.77 -0.94 8.87
CA ILE A 264 3.47 -2.30 9.36
C ILE A 264 4.42 -2.72 10.48
N ASN A 265 5.73 -2.48 10.34
CA ASN A 265 6.67 -2.84 11.41
C ASN A 265 6.36 -2.07 12.71
N TRP A 266 5.95 -0.82 12.61
CA TRP A 266 5.52 -0.05 13.78
C TRP A 266 4.23 -0.61 14.41
N ILE A 267 3.25 -1.03 13.60
CA ILE A 267 2.04 -1.72 14.10
C ILE A 267 2.42 -3.02 14.81
N ILE A 268 3.32 -3.81 14.24
CA ILE A 268 3.81 -5.06 14.86
C ILE A 268 4.48 -4.75 16.21
N LEU A 269 5.28 -3.68 16.31
CA LEU A 269 5.89 -3.24 17.56
C LEU A 269 4.83 -2.91 18.62
N GLY A 270 3.87 -2.05 18.29
CA GLY A 270 2.78 -1.68 19.22
C GLY A 270 1.96 -2.88 19.68
N ASN A 271 1.59 -3.76 18.74
CA ASN A 271 0.83 -4.97 19.05
C ASN A 271 1.64 -5.98 19.87
N THR A 272 2.97 -6.04 19.71
CA THR A 272 3.82 -6.91 20.55
C THR A 272 3.67 -6.53 22.03
N PHE A 273 3.79 -5.24 22.35
CA PHE A 273 3.58 -4.76 23.71
C PHE A 273 2.14 -4.98 24.18
N PHE A 274 1.15 -4.70 23.32
CA PHE A 274 -0.26 -4.88 23.67
C PHE A 274 -0.64 -6.34 23.99
N TYR A 275 -0.17 -7.31 23.20
CA TYR A 275 -0.47 -8.73 23.45
C TYR A 275 0.26 -9.26 24.67
N ILE A 276 1.51 -8.84 24.91
CA ILE A 276 2.23 -9.17 26.16
C ILE A 276 1.46 -8.65 27.37
N LEU A 277 0.94 -7.41 27.32
CA LEU A 277 0.11 -6.82 28.38
C LEU A 277 -1.22 -7.56 28.62
N LYS A 278 -1.73 -8.28 27.62
CA LYS A 278 -2.91 -9.16 27.77
C LYS A 278 -2.57 -10.57 28.26
N GLY A 279 -1.29 -10.95 28.21
CA GLY A 279 -0.80 -12.23 28.70
C GLY A 279 -0.61 -12.26 30.22
N PRO A 280 -0.24 -13.43 30.77
CA PRO A 280 0.06 -13.58 32.20
C PRO A 280 1.40 -12.91 32.54
N ILE A 281 1.36 -11.71 33.12
CA ILE A 281 2.55 -10.95 33.55
C ILE A 281 2.77 -11.12 35.06
N GLN A 282 4.00 -11.48 35.45
CA GLN A 282 4.39 -11.66 36.85
C GLN A 282 4.92 -10.38 37.53
N ASN A 283 5.36 -9.38 36.76
CA ASN A 283 5.96 -8.14 37.28
C ASN A 283 5.14 -6.89 36.90
N MET A 284 3.91 -6.78 37.39
CA MET A 284 2.98 -5.69 37.02
C MET A 284 3.52 -4.27 37.29
N GLY A 285 4.41 -4.11 38.27
CA GLY A 285 5.01 -2.80 38.58
C GLY A 285 5.79 -2.17 37.42
N ILE A 286 6.30 -2.97 36.47
CA ILE A 286 7.06 -2.45 35.31
C ILE A 286 6.17 -1.68 34.33
N ILE A 287 4.86 -1.91 34.36
CA ILE A 287 3.91 -1.25 33.46
C ILE A 287 3.93 0.25 33.70
N GLN A 288 3.97 0.68 34.97
CA GLN A 288 4.05 2.10 35.31
C GLN A 288 5.37 2.72 34.84
N GLU A 289 6.48 1.99 34.94
CA GLU A 289 7.79 2.44 34.45
C GLU A 289 7.75 2.65 32.92
N PHE A 290 7.23 1.67 32.17
CA PHE A 290 7.06 1.80 30.72
C PHE A 290 6.14 2.95 30.34
N MET A 291 5.01 3.16 31.01
CA MET A 291 4.12 4.29 30.67
C MET A 291 4.79 5.65 30.84
N SER A 292 5.67 5.77 31.84
CA SER A 292 6.42 7.00 32.10
C SER A 292 7.56 7.24 31.11
N ASP A 293 8.00 6.22 30.37
CA ASP A 293 9.11 6.33 29.44
C ASP A 293 8.73 7.01 28.12
N PHE A 294 9.55 7.96 27.68
CA PHE A 294 9.40 8.65 26.41
C PHE A 294 9.40 7.68 25.22
N LEU A 295 10.26 6.65 25.23
CA LEU A 295 10.32 5.69 24.12
C LEU A 295 9.03 4.87 23.99
N PHE A 296 8.36 4.60 25.11
CA PHE A 296 7.08 3.91 25.11
C PHE A 296 5.96 4.76 24.48
N SER A 297 6.09 6.09 24.46
CA SER A 297 5.16 6.94 23.71
C SER A 297 5.17 6.65 22.22
N LEU A 298 6.32 6.29 21.66
CA LEU A 298 6.39 5.85 20.27
C LEU A 298 5.67 4.52 20.07
N VAL A 299 5.69 3.63 21.06
CA VAL A 299 4.92 2.37 21.02
C VAL A 299 3.42 2.67 21.04
N LEU A 300 2.96 3.54 21.95
CA LEU A 300 1.56 3.99 22.00
C LEU A 300 1.13 4.70 20.71
N ALA A 301 2.05 5.42 20.04
CA ALA A 301 1.78 6.07 18.76
C ALA A 301 1.41 5.08 17.63
N ALA A 302 1.67 3.78 17.78
CA ALA A 302 1.23 2.74 16.85
C ALA A 302 -0.28 2.82 16.56
N ASP A 303 -1.05 3.32 17.53
CA ASP A 303 -2.48 3.56 17.43
C ASP A 303 -2.90 4.46 16.25
N PHE A 304 -2.08 5.44 15.93
CA PHE A 304 -2.31 6.40 14.85
C PHE A 304 -1.74 5.93 13.51
N ILE A 305 -0.90 4.90 13.49
CA ILE A 305 -0.23 4.45 12.26
C ILE A 305 -1.21 3.80 11.28
N VAL A 306 -2.26 3.16 11.79
CA VAL A 306 -3.36 2.61 10.97
C VAL A 306 -4.05 3.71 10.16
N ASP A 307 -4.17 4.91 10.72
CA ASP A 307 -4.78 6.07 10.07
C ASP A 307 -3.97 6.52 8.83
N ILE A 308 -2.64 6.33 8.83
CA ILE A 308 -1.78 6.59 7.65
C ILE A 308 -2.15 5.67 6.49
N PHE A 309 -2.52 4.41 6.75
CA PHE A 309 -2.98 3.51 5.69
C PHE A 309 -4.31 3.94 5.09
N PHE A 310 -5.28 4.37 5.91
CA PHE A 310 -6.53 4.93 5.40
C PHE A 310 -6.28 6.15 4.51
N TYR A 311 -5.42 7.07 4.97
CA TYR A 311 -5.00 8.23 4.20
C TYR A 311 -4.35 7.83 2.86
N MET A 312 -3.37 6.91 2.88
CA MET A 312 -2.68 6.46 1.68
C MET A 312 -3.63 5.80 0.67
N THR A 313 -4.52 4.93 1.15
CA THR A 313 -5.48 4.23 0.29
C THR A 313 -6.47 5.21 -0.33
N ALA A 314 -7.01 6.15 0.45
CA ALA A 314 -7.91 7.19 -0.04
C ALA A 314 -7.24 8.08 -1.09
N PHE A 315 -6.03 8.57 -0.81
CA PHE A 315 -5.26 9.45 -1.69
C PHE A 315 -4.95 8.78 -3.04
N VAL A 316 -4.43 7.55 -3.01
CA VAL A 316 -4.04 6.83 -4.22
C VAL A 316 -5.27 6.41 -5.03
N SER A 317 -6.32 5.94 -4.35
CA SER A 317 -7.53 5.47 -5.03
C SER A 317 -8.28 6.62 -5.70
N SER A 318 -8.42 7.76 -5.03
CA SER A 318 -9.11 8.93 -5.61
C SER A 318 -8.33 9.49 -6.80
N TYR A 319 -7.00 9.59 -6.70
CA TYR A 319 -6.14 10.08 -7.79
C TYR A 319 -6.22 9.22 -9.06
N PHE A 320 -5.97 7.91 -8.95
CA PHE A 320 -5.98 7.03 -10.13
C PHE A 320 -7.38 6.86 -10.73
N LEU A 321 -8.42 6.85 -9.90
CA LEU A 321 -9.78 6.78 -10.39
C LEU A 321 -10.19 8.07 -11.12
N LEU A 322 -9.72 9.22 -10.67
CA LEU A 322 -9.96 10.51 -11.32
C LEU A 322 -9.22 10.62 -12.67
N ILE A 323 -8.00 10.08 -12.77
CA ILE A 323 -7.30 9.93 -14.07
C ILE A 323 -8.16 9.11 -15.04
N ARG A 324 -8.65 7.95 -14.59
CA ARG A 324 -9.49 7.09 -15.42
C ARG A 324 -10.79 7.78 -15.84
N LEU A 325 -11.40 8.55 -14.93
CA LEU A 325 -12.61 9.32 -15.21
C LEU A 325 -12.35 10.45 -16.23
N HIS A 326 -11.22 11.14 -16.11
CA HIS A 326 -10.80 12.18 -17.05
C HIS A 326 -10.55 11.60 -18.46
N GLN A 327 -9.90 10.44 -18.55
CA GLN A 327 -9.73 9.71 -19.82
C GLN A 327 -11.06 9.31 -20.47
N ASN A 328 -12.10 9.07 -19.66
CA ASN A 328 -13.44 8.73 -20.12
C ASN A 328 -14.40 9.94 -20.20
N TYR A 329 -13.87 11.16 -20.38
CA TYR A 329 -14.64 12.40 -20.51
C TYR A 329 -15.67 12.64 -19.39
N GLY A 330 -15.34 12.27 -18.15
CA GLY A 330 -16.20 12.55 -16.98
C GLY A 330 -17.30 11.53 -16.70
N SER A 331 -17.38 10.44 -17.49
CA SER A 331 -18.34 9.37 -17.27
C SER A 331 -17.65 8.08 -16.84
N PHE A 332 -18.18 7.45 -15.77
CA PHE A 332 -17.81 6.07 -15.44
C PHE A 332 -18.45 5.05 -16.39
N GLY A 333 -19.20 5.50 -17.41
CA GLY A 333 -19.90 4.66 -18.37
C GLY A 333 -21.06 3.91 -17.71
N GLN A 334 -21.27 2.66 -18.14
CA GLN A 334 -22.28 1.77 -17.59
C GLN A 334 -21.97 1.38 -16.14
N TRP A 335 -23.01 1.15 -15.32
CA TRP A 335 -22.89 0.67 -13.93
C TRP A 335 -22.00 -0.58 -13.77
N THR A 336 -21.93 -1.41 -14.81
CA THR A 336 -21.05 -2.58 -14.90
C THR A 336 -19.56 -2.25 -14.73
N GLN A 337 -19.11 -1.06 -15.14
CA GLN A 337 -17.71 -0.63 -14.95
C GLN A 337 -17.40 -0.30 -13.49
N VAL A 338 -18.34 0.31 -12.77
CA VAL A 338 -18.20 0.60 -11.34
C VAL A 338 -18.20 -0.71 -10.55
N MET A 339 -19.08 -1.65 -10.88
CA MET A 339 -19.08 -2.98 -10.26
C MET A 339 -17.78 -3.73 -10.51
N ARG A 340 -17.17 -3.60 -11.69
CA ARG A 340 -15.86 -4.18 -11.99
C ARG A 340 -14.75 -3.62 -11.08
N LEU A 341 -14.80 -2.35 -10.69
CA LEU A 341 -13.84 -1.76 -9.75
C LEU A 341 -13.95 -2.39 -8.36
N TYR A 342 -15.18 -2.56 -7.87
CA TYR A 342 -15.43 -3.21 -6.58
C TYR A 342 -15.03 -4.69 -6.60
N LEU A 343 -15.40 -5.41 -7.65
CA LEU A 343 -15.03 -6.81 -7.83
C LEU A 343 -13.51 -6.98 -7.91
N HIS A 344 -12.81 -6.10 -8.63
CA HIS A 344 -11.35 -6.14 -8.71
C HIS A 344 -10.71 -5.94 -7.32
N ARG A 345 -11.21 -5.00 -6.50
CA ARG A 345 -10.68 -4.80 -5.14
C ARG A 345 -11.03 -5.98 -4.24
N PHE A 346 -12.25 -6.50 -4.33
CA PHE A 346 -12.71 -7.65 -3.55
C PHE A 346 -11.83 -8.88 -3.84
N MET A 347 -11.65 -9.25 -5.11
CA MET A 347 -10.82 -10.40 -5.51
C MET A 347 -9.35 -10.28 -5.14
N ARG A 348 -8.85 -9.05 -4.90
CA ARG A 348 -7.49 -8.82 -4.45
C ARG A 348 -7.29 -9.06 -2.95
N LEU A 349 -8.30 -8.76 -2.13
CA LEU A 349 -8.19 -8.81 -0.66
C LEU A 349 -8.79 -10.10 -0.11
N PHE A 350 -9.98 -10.46 -0.60
CA PHE A 350 -10.82 -11.49 -0.01
C PHE A 350 -10.19 -12.90 0.04
N PRO A 351 -9.52 -13.43 -1.00
CA PRO A 351 -9.02 -14.81 -0.97
C PRO A 351 -7.98 -15.07 0.12
N THR A 352 -6.99 -14.18 0.23
CA THR A 352 -5.94 -14.27 1.26
C THR A 352 -6.54 -14.09 2.66
N TYR A 353 -7.51 -13.19 2.81
CA TYR A 353 -8.19 -12.97 4.08
C TYR A 353 -9.00 -14.18 4.54
N LEU A 354 -9.75 -14.81 3.63
CA LEU A 354 -10.54 -16.00 3.92
C LEU A 354 -9.65 -17.16 4.37
N PHE A 355 -8.54 -17.38 3.67
CA PHE A 355 -7.57 -18.40 4.07
C PHE A 355 -6.98 -18.11 5.45
N ALA A 356 -6.56 -16.87 5.68
CA ALA A 356 -6.01 -16.41 6.96
C ALA A 356 -7.00 -16.67 8.12
N LEU A 357 -8.29 -16.40 7.92
CA LEU A 357 -9.35 -16.66 8.89
C LEU A 357 -9.45 -18.15 9.26
N PHE A 358 -9.55 -19.05 8.28
CA PHE A 358 -9.65 -20.49 8.55
C PHE A 358 -8.35 -21.06 9.12
N PHE A 359 -7.19 -20.56 8.66
CA PHE A 359 -5.90 -20.93 9.21
C PHE A 359 -5.83 -20.61 10.71
N TYR A 360 -6.18 -19.39 11.11
CA TYR A 360 -6.21 -18.95 12.50
C TYR A 360 -7.26 -19.69 13.34
N TRP A 361 -8.46 -19.90 12.80
CA TRP A 361 -9.58 -20.47 13.55
C TRP A 361 -9.46 -21.99 13.75
N LYS A 362 -8.97 -22.74 12.75
CA LYS A 362 -9.04 -24.21 12.76
C LYS A 362 -7.75 -24.96 12.52
N PHE A 363 -6.77 -24.36 11.85
CA PHE A 363 -5.49 -25.04 11.60
C PHE A 363 -4.53 -24.79 12.77
N LEU A 364 -4.39 -23.54 13.21
CA LEU A 364 -3.45 -23.17 14.25
C LEU A 364 -3.77 -23.82 15.60
N THR A 365 -5.06 -24.05 15.89
CA THR A 365 -5.49 -24.70 17.14
C THR A 365 -5.06 -26.18 17.25
N LEU A 366 -4.73 -26.83 16.13
CA LEU A 366 -4.28 -28.23 16.11
C LEU A 366 -2.85 -28.40 16.66
N PHE A 367 -2.07 -27.32 16.70
CA PHE A 367 -0.66 -27.33 17.11
C PHE A 367 -0.43 -26.73 18.50
N GLY A 368 -1.50 -26.35 19.22
CA GLY A 368 -1.38 -25.84 20.59
C GLY A 368 -1.89 -26.85 21.61
N GLY A 369 -2.12 -26.37 22.83
CA GLY A 369 -2.62 -27.18 23.96
C GLY A 369 -1.59 -27.45 25.05
N GLU A 370 -0.35 -27.03 24.83
CA GLU A 370 0.77 -27.21 25.77
C GLU A 370 0.69 -26.23 26.95
N GLY A 371 0.13 -25.03 26.73
CA GLY A 371 -0.05 -24.03 27.79
C GLY A 371 -1.33 -24.26 28.62
N PRO A 372 -1.32 -24.03 29.95
CA PRO A 372 -2.52 -24.17 30.80
C PRO A 372 -3.63 -23.14 30.48
N MET A 373 -3.28 -22.08 29.76
CA MET A 373 -4.20 -21.03 29.30
C MET A 373 -4.68 -21.26 27.86
N PHE A 374 -4.28 -22.33 27.18
CA PHE A 374 -4.53 -22.47 25.74
C PHE A 374 -6.02 -22.50 25.40
N PHE A 375 -6.86 -23.06 26.27
CA PHE A 375 -8.30 -23.05 26.04
C PHE A 375 -8.91 -21.64 25.96
N MET A 376 -8.27 -20.66 26.58
CA MET A 376 -8.65 -19.25 26.49
C MET A 376 -8.47 -18.71 25.08
N TYR A 377 -7.64 -19.33 24.24
CA TYR A 377 -7.60 -19.05 22.81
C TYR A 377 -9.00 -19.22 22.21
N SER A 378 -9.65 -20.37 22.38
CA SER A 378 -10.98 -20.60 21.78
C SER A 378 -12.11 -19.81 22.45
N THR A 379 -12.06 -19.59 23.77
CA THR A 379 -13.12 -18.85 24.48
C THR A 379 -13.02 -17.35 24.23
N GLN A 380 -11.80 -16.83 24.08
CA GLN A 380 -11.54 -15.43 23.76
C GLN A 380 -11.48 -15.18 22.26
N THR A 381 -11.57 -16.18 21.37
CA THR A 381 -11.63 -15.99 19.92
C THR A 381 -12.87 -16.68 19.35
N GLU A 382 -14.07 -16.12 19.60
CA GLU A 382 -15.37 -16.69 19.23
C GLU A 382 -15.64 -16.71 17.70
N CYS A 383 -14.68 -17.17 16.90
CA CYS A 383 -14.76 -17.23 15.45
C CYS A 383 -15.92 -18.11 14.94
N SER A 384 -16.35 -19.13 15.69
CA SER A 384 -17.52 -19.95 15.34
C SER A 384 -18.81 -19.15 15.20
N ARG A 385 -18.93 -18.05 15.95
CA ARG A 385 -20.09 -17.17 15.95
C ARG A 385 -19.97 -16.04 14.92
N PHE A 386 -18.77 -15.49 14.73
CA PHE A 386 -18.58 -14.25 13.98
C PHE A 386 -17.96 -14.42 12.58
N TRP A 387 -17.48 -15.61 12.19
CA TRP A 387 -16.80 -15.83 10.89
C TRP A 387 -17.58 -15.29 9.68
N PHE A 388 -18.91 -15.38 9.69
CA PHE A 388 -19.76 -14.88 8.60
C PHE A 388 -19.65 -13.35 8.42
N TRP A 389 -19.51 -12.60 9.52
CA TRP A 389 -19.35 -11.15 9.49
C TRP A 389 -17.96 -10.73 9.01
N HIS A 390 -16.93 -11.55 9.24
CA HIS A 390 -15.62 -11.35 8.62
C HIS A 390 -15.70 -11.49 7.09
N ILE A 391 -16.41 -12.49 6.58
CA ILE A 391 -16.57 -12.71 5.13
C ILE A 391 -17.27 -11.53 4.45
N THR A 392 -18.26 -10.96 5.11
CA THR A 392 -19.05 -9.83 4.59
C THR A 392 -18.42 -8.46 4.85
N PHE A 393 -17.25 -8.38 5.50
CA PHE A 393 -16.61 -7.13 5.95
C PHE A 393 -17.52 -6.27 6.84
N LEU A 394 -18.29 -6.91 7.72
CA LEU A 394 -19.20 -6.26 8.67
C LEU A 394 -18.83 -6.50 10.15
N ASN A 395 -17.69 -7.15 10.40
CA ASN A 395 -17.18 -7.46 11.74
C ASN A 395 -16.88 -6.23 12.62
N ASN A 396 -16.78 -5.04 12.03
CA ASN A 396 -16.64 -3.78 12.76
C ASN A 396 -17.99 -3.19 13.23
N LEU A 397 -19.10 -3.55 12.59
CA LEU A 397 -20.44 -3.03 12.87
C LEU A 397 -21.30 -3.99 13.68
N ILE A 398 -21.16 -5.29 13.41
CA ILE A 398 -21.97 -6.36 14.01
C ILE A 398 -21.04 -7.30 14.78
N PRO A 399 -21.27 -7.55 16.08
CA PRO A 399 -22.33 -7.01 16.95
C PRO A 399 -22.11 -5.55 17.37
N PHE A 400 -23.19 -4.78 17.52
CA PHE A 400 -23.13 -3.42 18.06
C PHE A 400 -22.95 -3.51 19.60
N ALA A 401 -21.97 -2.80 20.15
CA ALA A 401 -21.62 -2.81 21.58
C ALA A 401 -21.16 -4.18 22.17
N ARG A 402 -20.62 -5.07 21.34
CA ARG A 402 -19.88 -6.25 21.82
C ARG A 402 -18.60 -6.40 21.01
N ASP A 403 -17.60 -7.01 21.64
CA ASP A 403 -16.35 -7.33 20.98
C ASP A 403 -16.51 -8.48 20.00
N ASP A 404 -16.16 -8.22 18.75
CA ASP A 404 -15.74 -9.31 17.87
C ASP A 404 -14.32 -9.69 18.26
N THR A 405 -14.20 -10.82 18.93
CA THR A 405 -12.93 -11.33 19.41
C THR A 405 -12.24 -12.26 18.40
N CYS A 406 -12.90 -12.54 17.27
CA CYS A 406 -12.27 -13.27 16.18
C CYS A 406 -11.35 -12.33 15.40
N MET A 407 -10.05 -12.62 15.34
CA MET A 407 -9.04 -11.80 14.65
C MET A 407 -9.22 -10.27 14.86
N PRO A 408 -9.02 -9.76 16.09
CA PRO A 408 -9.41 -8.40 16.50
C PRO A 408 -8.67 -7.26 15.78
N TRP A 409 -7.70 -7.52 14.91
CA TRP A 409 -7.06 -6.51 14.05
C TRP A 409 -7.77 -6.32 12.69
N THR A 410 -8.70 -7.22 12.32
CA THR A 410 -9.27 -7.26 10.97
C THR A 410 -10.35 -6.21 10.70
N TRP A 411 -10.82 -5.50 11.73
CA TRP A 411 -11.75 -4.38 11.57
C TRP A 411 -11.22 -3.29 10.63
N TYR A 412 -9.89 -3.11 10.58
CA TYR A 412 -9.24 -2.17 9.66
C TYR A 412 -9.62 -2.48 8.22
N LEU A 413 -9.61 -3.76 7.85
CA LEU A 413 -9.91 -4.22 6.49
C LEU A 413 -11.39 -3.99 6.15
N ALA A 414 -12.29 -4.21 7.10
CA ALA A 414 -13.70 -3.91 6.94
C ALA A 414 -13.94 -2.41 6.69
N ASN A 415 -13.36 -1.54 7.52
CA ASN A 415 -13.41 -0.09 7.32
C ASN A 415 -12.83 0.32 5.95
N ASP A 416 -11.68 -0.22 5.54
CA ASP A 416 -11.01 0.12 4.29
C ASP A 416 -11.82 -0.30 3.05
N PHE A 417 -12.54 -1.43 3.12
CA PHE A 417 -13.45 -1.85 2.07
C PHE A 417 -14.71 -0.97 2.03
N GLN A 418 -15.34 -0.72 3.18
CA GLN A 418 -16.53 0.14 3.31
C GLN A 418 -16.28 1.55 2.80
N PHE A 419 -15.16 2.18 3.18
CA PHE A 419 -14.80 3.52 2.70
C PHE A 419 -14.48 3.55 1.21
N TYR A 420 -13.93 2.48 0.65
CA TYR A 420 -13.66 2.42 -0.79
C TYR A 420 -14.93 2.43 -1.64
N LEU A 421 -16.04 1.88 -1.15
CA LEU A 421 -17.33 1.93 -1.84
C LEU A 421 -17.81 3.37 -2.06
N LEU A 422 -17.33 4.33 -1.25
CA LEU A 422 -17.68 5.75 -1.40
C LEU A 422 -16.76 6.48 -2.39
N VAL A 423 -15.58 5.95 -2.72
CA VAL A 423 -14.58 6.64 -3.54
C VAL A 423 -15.08 6.96 -4.95
N PRO A 424 -15.72 6.04 -5.71
CA PRO A 424 -16.25 6.37 -7.04
C PRO A 424 -17.29 7.49 -7.00
N LEU A 425 -18.14 7.52 -5.96
CA LEU A 425 -19.11 8.60 -5.76
C LEU A 425 -18.39 9.94 -5.53
N PHE A 426 -17.40 9.98 -4.64
CA PHE A 426 -16.63 11.19 -4.37
C PHE A 426 -15.87 11.71 -5.60
N VAL A 427 -15.23 10.83 -6.36
CA VAL A 427 -14.50 11.18 -7.58
C VAL A 427 -15.45 11.69 -8.67
N HIS A 428 -16.62 11.06 -8.83
CA HIS A 428 -17.66 11.53 -9.74
C HIS A 428 -18.12 12.95 -9.39
N LEU A 429 -18.42 13.19 -8.11
CA LEU A 429 -18.85 14.50 -7.63
C LEU A 429 -17.74 15.55 -7.78
N TYR A 430 -16.48 15.20 -7.54
CA TYR A 430 -15.37 16.12 -7.67
C TYR A 430 -15.20 16.60 -9.12
N TYR A 431 -15.22 15.67 -10.09
CA TYR A 431 -15.04 15.98 -11.51
C TYR A 431 -16.21 16.80 -12.08
N ASN A 432 -17.45 16.41 -11.76
CA ASN A 432 -18.63 17.05 -12.36
C ASN A 432 -19.13 18.28 -11.58
N LYS A 433 -19.08 18.26 -10.25
CA LYS A 433 -19.70 19.26 -9.37
C LYS A 433 -18.86 19.54 -8.12
N ARG A 434 -17.72 20.20 -8.30
CA ARG A 434 -16.71 20.47 -7.24
C ARG A 434 -17.26 21.12 -5.96
N ARG A 435 -18.23 22.03 -6.04
CA ARG A 435 -18.85 22.64 -4.85
C ARG A 435 -19.63 21.61 -4.01
N ILE A 436 -20.45 20.79 -4.67
CA ILE A 436 -21.24 19.74 -4.00
C ILE A 436 -20.33 18.70 -3.36
N PHE A 437 -19.21 18.36 -4.00
CA PHE A 437 -18.20 17.49 -3.38
C PHE A 437 -17.75 17.99 -2.00
N TYR A 438 -17.36 19.26 -1.88
CA TYR A 438 -16.90 19.81 -0.60
C TYR A 438 -18.02 19.86 0.45
N TYR A 439 -19.25 20.18 0.06
CA TYR A 439 -20.39 20.14 0.98
C TYR A 439 -20.71 18.72 1.47
N VAL A 440 -20.69 17.72 0.58
CA VAL A 440 -20.94 16.31 0.94
C VAL A 440 -19.84 15.78 1.87
N VAL A 441 -18.58 16.00 1.52
CA VAL A 441 -17.44 15.56 2.34
C VAL A 441 -17.42 16.28 3.70
N GLY A 442 -17.66 17.59 3.73
CA GLY A 442 -17.77 18.36 4.97
C GLY A 442 -18.94 17.93 5.84
N GLY A 443 -20.10 17.63 5.22
CA GLY A 443 -21.28 17.11 5.90
C GLY A 443 -21.01 15.76 6.57
N ILE A 444 -20.40 14.80 5.86
CA ILE A 444 -20.03 13.49 6.44
C ILE A 444 -19.02 13.66 7.57
N PHE A 445 -18.03 14.54 7.41
CA PHE A 445 -17.06 14.84 8.47
C PHE A 445 -17.74 15.39 9.73
N PHE A 446 -18.66 16.34 9.58
CA PHE A 446 -19.38 16.95 10.70
C PHE A 446 -20.31 15.97 11.41
N VAL A 447 -21.10 15.20 10.65
CA VAL A 447 -21.98 14.15 11.20
C VAL A 447 -21.16 13.11 11.96
N SER A 448 -20.02 12.68 11.42
CA SER A 448 -19.10 11.77 12.09
C SER A 448 -18.61 12.34 13.44
N LYS A 449 -18.32 13.64 13.53
CA LYS A 449 -17.90 14.28 14.79
C LYS A 449 -19.03 14.44 15.80
N ILE A 450 -20.25 14.69 15.36
CA ILE A 450 -21.43 14.68 16.25
C ILE A 450 -21.62 13.29 16.85
N ILE A 451 -21.58 12.23 16.02
CA ILE A 451 -21.71 10.85 16.50
C ILE A 451 -20.61 10.52 17.51
N GLN A 452 -19.35 10.88 17.23
CA GLN A 452 -18.25 10.70 18.17
C GLN A 452 -18.51 11.41 19.50
N LEU A 453 -18.93 12.67 19.46
CA LEU A 453 -19.22 13.46 20.66
C LEU A 453 -20.34 12.81 21.49
N SER A 454 -21.44 12.39 20.85
CA SER A 454 -22.55 11.71 21.53
C SER A 454 -22.11 10.41 22.20
N VAL A 455 -21.28 9.60 21.52
CA VAL A 455 -20.78 8.33 22.06
C VAL A 455 -19.84 8.56 23.24
N ILE A 456 -18.95 9.56 23.16
CA ILE A 456 -18.01 9.87 24.23
C ILE A 456 -18.76 10.33 25.49
N LEU A 457 -19.75 11.21 25.34
CA LEU A 457 -20.54 11.72 26.46
C LEU A 457 -21.48 10.66 27.05
N ALA A 458 -22.01 9.74 26.24
CA ALA A 458 -22.92 8.70 26.71
C ALA A 458 -22.22 7.61 27.53
N ASN A 459 -20.95 7.30 27.23
CA ASN A 459 -20.21 6.21 27.87
C ASN A 459 -19.06 6.69 28.77
N ASP A 460 -18.98 8.01 29.03
CA ASP A 460 -17.92 8.65 29.82
C ASP A 460 -16.51 8.17 29.44
N LEU A 461 -16.24 8.13 28.12
CA LEU A 461 -15.01 7.53 27.60
C LEU A 461 -13.79 8.36 28.01
N SER A 462 -12.79 7.68 28.57
CA SER A 462 -11.49 8.26 28.89
C SER A 462 -10.50 8.05 27.73
N VAL A 463 -9.47 8.90 27.63
CA VAL A 463 -8.34 8.69 26.70
C VAL A 463 -7.42 7.57 27.19
N SER A 464 -7.43 7.29 28.49
CA SER A 464 -6.50 6.35 29.10
C SER A 464 -6.89 4.90 28.82
N TYR A 465 -5.87 4.06 28.58
CA TYR A 465 -6.04 2.61 28.32
C TYR A 465 -6.21 1.76 29.59
N PHE A 466 -6.17 2.38 30.77
CA PHE A 466 -6.16 1.69 32.06
C PHE A 466 -7.36 2.06 32.92
N THR A 467 -8.37 2.73 32.36
CA THR A 467 -9.59 3.06 33.09
C THR A 467 -10.55 1.86 33.14
N TYR A 468 -11.22 1.69 34.28
CA TYR A 468 -12.03 0.50 34.62
C TYR A 468 -13.27 0.27 33.72
N ASN A 469 -13.74 1.29 33.01
CA ASN A 469 -14.93 1.22 32.14
C ASN A 469 -14.60 1.21 30.65
N ASP A 470 -13.46 0.64 30.24
CA ASP A 470 -12.89 0.79 28.89
C ASP A 470 -13.68 0.08 27.76
N GLU A 471 -14.84 0.65 27.42
CA GLU A 471 -15.56 0.42 26.16
C GLU A 471 -14.92 1.18 24.98
N TYR A 472 -13.78 1.85 25.20
CA TYR A 472 -13.08 2.64 24.18
C TYR A 472 -12.82 1.83 22.90
N TRP A 473 -12.27 0.61 23.05
CA TRP A 473 -11.98 -0.26 21.92
C TRP A 473 -13.24 -0.71 21.19
N THR A 474 -14.26 -1.08 21.96
CA THR A 474 -15.43 -1.85 21.53
C THR A 474 -16.49 -0.93 20.90
N VAL A 475 -16.70 0.24 21.50
CA VAL A 475 -17.72 1.20 21.11
C VAL A 475 -17.14 2.28 20.21
N TYR A 476 -15.91 2.77 20.43
CA TYR A 476 -15.39 3.96 19.73
C TYR A 476 -14.31 3.65 18.67
N TYR A 477 -13.26 2.93 19.06
CA TYR A 477 -12.01 2.82 18.29
C TYR A 477 -12.17 2.13 16.93
N VAL A 478 -12.86 1.00 16.93
CA VAL A 478 -13.01 0.08 15.79
C VAL A 478 -14.04 0.61 14.78
N LYS A 479 -14.95 1.49 15.22
CA LYS A 479 -16.13 1.85 14.44
C LYS A 479 -15.81 2.77 13.25
N PRO A 480 -16.57 2.67 12.14
CA PRO A 480 -16.34 3.50 10.96
C PRO A 480 -16.38 5.00 11.23
N TYR A 481 -17.26 5.43 12.13
CA TYR A 481 -17.47 6.85 12.40
C TYR A 481 -16.26 7.51 13.09
N SER A 482 -15.38 6.77 13.77
CA SER A 482 -14.14 7.33 14.35
C SER A 482 -13.04 7.49 13.30
N ARG A 483 -13.07 6.67 12.24
CA ARG A 483 -12.02 6.55 11.20
C ARG A 483 -12.29 7.30 9.91
N ILE A 484 -13.55 7.46 9.53
CA ILE A 484 -13.93 8.14 8.28
C ILE A 484 -13.33 9.55 8.12
N PRO A 485 -13.15 10.40 9.16
CA PRO A 485 -12.57 11.74 9.00
C PRO A 485 -11.18 11.74 8.35
N VAL A 486 -10.33 10.79 8.76
CA VAL A 486 -8.98 10.63 8.21
C VAL A 486 -9.04 10.23 6.74
N TYR A 487 -9.92 9.30 6.40
CA TYR A 487 -10.10 8.83 5.04
C TYR A 487 -10.55 9.98 4.11
N LEU A 488 -11.49 10.81 4.57
CA LEU A 488 -11.97 11.99 3.83
C LEU A 488 -10.85 12.99 3.55
N ILE A 489 -9.95 13.23 4.51
CA ILE A 489 -8.76 14.07 4.30
C ILE A 489 -7.92 13.50 3.15
N GLY A 490 -7.68 12.18 3.13
CA GLY A 490 -6.98 11.53 2.02
C GLY A 490 -7.67 11.69 0.66
N VAL A 491 -9.01 11.58 0.60
CA VAL A 491 -9.79 11.80 -0.63
C VAL A 491 -9.62 13.23 -1.13
N ILE A 492 -9.80 14.23 -0.26
CA ILE A 492 -9.66 15.66 -0.59
C ILE A 492 -8.27 15.92 -1.17
N LEU A 493 -7.22 15.43 -0.52
CA LEU A 493 -5.84 15.69 -0.90
C LEU A 493 -5.47 15.00 -2.22
N GLY A 494 -5.95 13.77 -2.45
CA GLY A 494 -5.73 13.03 -3.71
C GLY A 494 -6.45 13.67 -4.90
N CYS A 495 -7.70 14.11 -4.74
CA CYS A 495 -8.43 14.84 -5.77
C CYS A 495 -7.76 16.19 -6.11
N ASN A 496 -7.30 16.93 -5.10
CA ASN A 496 -6.58 18.20 -5.34
C ASN A 496 -5.18 17.97 -5.96
N TYR A 497 -4.53 16.83 -5.69
CA TYR A 497 -3.27 16.48 -6.34
C TYR A 497 -3.46 16.20 -7.84
N PHE A 498 -4.59 15.62 -8.24
CA PHE A 498 -4.97 15.52 -9.65
C PHE A 498 -5.12 16.90 -10.29
N SER A 499 -5.91 17.79 -9.69
CA SER A 499 -6.10 19.16 -10.22
C SER A 499 -4.77 19.91 -10.35
N TYR A 500 -3.85 19.75 -9.39
CA TYR A 500 -2.51 20.32 -9.50
C TYR A 500 -1.70 19.82 -10.71
N LYS A 501 -1.85 18.55 -11.10
CA LYS A 501 -1.07 17.94 -12.19
C LYS A 501 -1.69 18.14 -13.58
N TYR A 502 -3.02 18.15 -13.68
CA TYR A 502 -3.74 18.07 -14.96
C TYR A 502 -4.60 19.31 -15.30
N GLU A 503 -4.91 20.18 -14.34
CA GLU A 503 -5.68 21.41 -14.61
C GLU A 503 -4.76 22.63 -14.75
N SER A 504 -5.25 23.68 -15.43
CA SER A 504 -4.53 24.93 -15.58
C SER A 504 -4.43 25.71 -14.24
N PRO A 505 -3.36 26.47 -14.02
CA PRO A 505 -3.12 27.20 -12.78
C PRO A 505 -4.20 28.23 -12.44
N ASP A 506 -4.93 28.74 -13.43
CA ASP A 506 -6.02 29.70 -13.24
C ASP A 506 -7.25 29.08 -12.54
N SER A 507 -7.40 27.75 -12.63
CA SER A 507 -8.49 26.99 -11.99
C SER A 507 -8.11 26.45 -10.59
N PHE A 508 -6.92 26.82 -10.07
CA PHE A 508 -6.44 26.30 -8.80
C PHE A 508 -7.22 26.87 -7.61
N GLY A 509 -7.86 25.95 -6.89
CA GLY A 509 -8.32 26.19 -5.51
C GLY A 509 -7.14 26.39 -4.54
N ILE A 510 -7.46 26.58 -3.26
CA ILE A 510 -6.47 26.88 -2.21
C ILE A 510 -5.40 25.78 -2.08
N ILE A 511 -5.80 24.50 -2.14
CA ILE A 511 -4.90 23.35 -1.93
C ILE A 511 -3.89 23.16 -3.08
N PRO A 512 -4.27 23.19 -4.37
CA PRO A 512 -3.30 23.16 -5.46
C PRO A 512 -2.29 24.31 -5.43
N ARG A 513 -2.71 25.53 -5.03
CA ARG A 513 -1.80 26.67 -4.82
C ARG A 513 -0.81 26.40 -3.69
N PHE A 514 -1.27 25.74 -2.63
CA PHE A 514 -0.40 25.30 -1.55
C PHE A 514 0.65 24.29 -2.03
N TYR A 515 0.28 23.30 -2.87
CA TYR A 515 1.25 22.39 -3.49
C TYR A 515 2.29 23.11 -4.34
N LYS A 516 1.86 24.09 -5.14
CA LYS A 516 2.79 24.92 -5.91
C LYS A 516 3.73 25.71 -4.98
N THR A 517 3.22 26.29 -3.91
CA THR A 517 4.04 27.00 -2.91
C THR A 517 5.06 26.10 -2.22
N LEU A 518 4.66 24.86 -1.90
CA LEU A 518 5.57 23.83 -1.39
C LEU A 518 6.62 23.46 -2.44
N LEU A 519 6.29 23.54 -3.73
CA LEU A 519 7.25 23.26 -4.80
C LEU A 519 8.23 24.43 -5.04
N ASP A 520 7.75 25.66 -4.97
CA ASP A 520 8.53 26.83 -5.39
C ASP A 520 9.57 27.25 -4.33
N SER A 521 9.28 27.01 -3.04
CA SER A 521 10.13 27.50 -1.94
C SER A 521 10.64 26.38 -1.02
N LYS A 522 11.96 26.17 -1.05
CA LYS A 522 12.67 25.23 -0.16
C LYS A 522 12.46 25.54 1.32
N ILE A 523 12.47 26.82 1.69
CA ILE A 523 12.33 27.27 3.08
C ILE A 523 10.92 26.96 3.59
N LYS A 524 9.89 27.37 2.83
CA LYS A 524 8.50 27.09 3.19
C LYS A 524 8.24 25.60 3.28
N SER A 525 8.72 24.82 2.31
CA SER A 525 8.58 23.36 2.31
C SER A 525 9.19 22.72 3.56
N THR A 526 10.39 23.13 3.96
CA THR A 526 11.06 22.62 5.16
C THR A 526 10.31 23.02 6.44
N LEU A 527 9.86 24.28 6.54
CA LEU A 527 9.10 24.78 7.68
C LEU A 527 7.78 24.01 7.86
N PHE A 528 7.04 23.75 6.77
CA PHE A 528 5.80 22.97 6.83
C PHE A 528 6.03 21.52 7.26
N SER A 529 7.12 20.88 6.80
CA SER A 529 7.44 19.52 7.27
C SER A 529 7.84 19.49 8.74
N ILE A 530 8.60 20.49 9.23
CA ILE A 530 8.92 20.62 10.67
C ILE A 530 7.64 20.85 11.48
N ALA A 531 6.75 21.75 11.03
CA ALA A 531 5.47 21.97 11.67
C ALA A 531 4.64 20.67 11.73
N GLY A 532 4.63 19.89 10.64
CA GLY A 532 3.98 18.58 10.61
C GLY A 532 4.57 17.58 11.60
N PHE A 533 5.90 17.55 11.75
CA PHE A 533 6.57 16.71 12.75
C PHE A 533 6.22 17.13 14.18
N VAL A 534 6.24 18.43 14.47
CA VAL A 534 5.88 18.99 15.78
C VAL A 534 4.43 18.67 16.13
N ILE A 535 3.50 18.79 15.19
CA ILE A 535 2.09 18.42 15.40
C ILE A 535 1.96 16.94 15.80
N CYS A 536 2.61 16.02 15.05
CA CYS A 536 2.59 14.60 15.39
C CYS A 536 3.21 14.33 16.77
N LEU A 537 4.34 14.95 17.09
CA LEU A 537 5.01 14.80 18.37
C LEU A 537 4.16 15.29 19.55
N ILE A 538 3.50 16.45 19.41
CA ILE A 538 2.60 16.99 20.44
C ILE A 538 1.44 16.03 20.71
N ILE A 539 0.83 15.46 19.66
CA ILE A 539 -0.30 14.52 19.81
C ILE A 539 0.13 13.25 20.57
N VAL A 540 1.32 12.74 20.27
CA VAL A 540 1.89 11.55 20.94
C VAL A 540 2.25 11.87 22.40
N MET A 541 2.85 13.02 22.67
CA MET A 541 3.19 13.45 24.03
C MET A 541 1.95 13.72 24.88
N LEU A 542 0.90 14.29 24.29
CA LEU A 542 -0.37 14.52 24.99
C LEU A 542 -1.03 13.19 25.39
N MET A 543 -0.92 12.15 24.55
CA MET A 543 -1.35 10.79 24.88
C MET A 543 -0.65 10.27 26.15
N GLN A 544 0.68 10.41 26.19
CA GLN A 544 1.48 9.95 27.30
C GLN A 544 1.14 10.71 28.59
N LEU A 545 1.00 12.04 28.50
CA LEU A 545 0.64 12.88 29.63
C LEU A 545 -0.69 12.45 30.26
N ILE A 546 -1.69 12.14 29.43
CA ILE A 546 -3.00 11.68 29.90
C ILE A 546 -2.89 10.28 30.53
N ASN A 547 -2.13 9.37 29.92
CA ASN A 547 -1.89 8.04 30.48
C ASN A 547 -1.11 8.04 31.80
N ASN A 548 -0.23 9.03 32.03
CA ASN A 548 0.49 9.20 33.29
C ASN A 548 -0.40 9.72 34.43
N SER A 549 -1.62 10.19 34.14
CA SER A 549 -2.56 10.73 35.12
C SER A 549 -4.00 10.39 34.73
N PRO A 550 -4.37 9.09 34.71
CA PRO A 550 -5.63 8.61 34.15
C PRO A 550 -6.87 9.24 34.79
N ASN A 551 -6.82 9.53 36.10
CA ASN A 551 -7.96 10.02 36.87
C ASN A 551 -8.05 11.55 37.01
N ASN A 552 -7.06 12.31 36.55
CA ASN A 552 -6.98 13.77 36.73
C ASN A 552 -7.19 14.57 35.43
N GLY A 553 -7.69 13.94 34.36
CA GLY A 553 -7.91 14.59 33.07
C GLY A 553 -9.11 15.54 33.09
N SER A 554 -8.95 16.75 32.53
CA SER A 554 -10.10 17.65 32.31
C SER A 554 -11.01 17.09 31.21
N LEU A 555 -12.34 17.16 31.42
CA LEU A 555 -13.32 16.69 30.43
C LEU A 555 -13.12 17.37 29.06
N ALA A 556 -12.85 18.67 29.06
CA ALA A 556 -12.59 19.43 27.84
C ALA A 556 -11.33 18.94 27.10
N GLY A 557 -10.25 18.61 27.84
CA GLY A 557 -9.02 18.07 27.26
C GLY A 557 -9.23 16.68 26.65
N ASN A 558 -9.98 15.82 27.35
CA ASN A 558 -10.36 14.49 26.87
C ASN A 558 -11.18 14.58 25.57
N LEU A 559 -12.24 15.40 25.56
CA LEU A 559 -13.07 15.62 24.37
C LEU A 559 -12.27 16.17 23.18
N PHE A 560 -11.42 17.17 23.43
CA PHE A 560 -10.57 17.74 22.38
C PHE A 560 -9.64 16.68 21.79
N TYR A 561 -9.00 15.89 22.65
CA TYR A 561 -8.08 14.84 22.23
C TYR A 561 -8.79 13.77 21.40
N LEU A 562 -9.87 13.19 21.91
CA LEU A 562 -10.60 12.12 21.21
C LEU A 562 -11.16 12.61 19.86
N LEU A 563 -11.68 13.83 19.80
CA LEU A 563 -12.29 14.35 18.58
C LEU A 563 -11.27 14.81 17.54
N LEU A 564 -10.12 15.38 17.92
CA LEU A 564 -9.24 16.07 16.96
C LEU A 564 -7.85 15.44 16.76
N SER A 565 -7.40 14.57 17.66
CA SER A 565 -6.07 13.95 17.57
C SER A 565 -5.83 13.26 16.22
N ARG A 566 -6.72 12.36 15.78
CA ARG A 566 -6.53 11.58 14.54
C ARG A 566 -6.51 12.45 13.27
N PRO A 567 -7.47 13.38 13.03
CA PRO A 567 -7.38 14.31 11.91
C PRO A 567 -6.10 15.16 11.93
N LEU A 568 -5.73 15.71 13.09
CA LEU A 568 -4.53 16.55 13.22
C LEU A 568 -3.25 15.76 12.98
N PHE A 569 -3.17 14.51 13.45
CA PHE A 569 -2.05 13.63 13.21
C PHE A 569 -1.84 13.39 11.71
N ILE A 570 -2.92 13.14 10.98
CA ILE A 570 -2.85 12.90 9.54
C ILE A 570 -2.53 14.16 8.75
N ILE A 571 -3.00 15.33 9.19
CA ILE A 571 -2.55 16.62 8.65
C ILE A 571 -1.03 16.78 8.86
N GLY A 572 -0.52 16.45 10.05
CA GLY A 572 0.91 16.45 10.34
C GLY A 572 1.71 15.53 9.43
N VAL A 573 1.24 14.29 9.23
CA VAL A 573 1.85 13.32 8.29
C VAL A 573 1.79 13.83 6.86
N PHE A 574 0.68 14.41 6.42
CA PHE A 574 0.52 14.99 5.09
C PHE A 574 1.54 16.10 4.81
N LEU A 575 1.75 17.02 5.76
CA LEU A 575 2.72 18.11 5.63
C LEU A 575 4.16 17.60 5.51
N GLN A 576 4.46 16.43 6.07
CA GLN A 576 5.75 15.76 5.91
C GLN A 576 5.84 15.04 4.55
N LEU A 577 4.78 14.32 4.14
CA LEU A 577 4.79 13.47 2.95
C LEU A 577 4.70 14.26 1.63
N MET A 578 3.94 15.36 1.59
CA MET A 578 3.69 16.07 0.33
C MET A 578 4.94 16.64 -0.33
N PRO A 579 5.85 17.34 0.37
CA PRO A 579 7.11 17.78 -0.20
C PRO A 579 7.90 16.65 -0.87
N MET A 580 7.89 15.45 -0.27
CA MET A 580 8.55 14.27 -0.83
C MET A 580 7.86 13.78 -2.11
N ILE A 581 6.52 13.75 -2.14
CA ILE A 581 5.74 13.32 -3.31
C ILE A 581 5.86 14.32 -4.47
N LEU A 582 5.78 15.63 -4.18
CA LEU A 582 5.96 16.70 -5.16
C LEU A 582 7.38 16.74 -5.75
N GLY A 583 8.34 16.19 -5.01
CA GLY A 583 9.72 16.04 -5.48
C GLY A 583 10.61 17.22 -5.17
N GLN A 584 10.39 17.86 -4.02
CA GLN A 584 11.21 18.98 -3.57
C GLN A 584 12.69 18.62 -3.40
N PRO A 585 13.61 19.51 -3.84
CA PRO A 585 15.04 19.24 -3.79
C PRO A 585 15.57 19.05 -2.36
N SER A 586 15.03 19.77 -1.36
CA SER A 586 15.40 19.60 0.06
C SER A 586 15.15 18.19 0.58
N PHE A 587 14.15 17.49 0.03
CA PHE A 587 13.73 16.17 0.48
C PHE A 587 14.19 15.04 -0.45
N ARG A 588 15.21 15.29 -1.27
CA ARG A 588 15.72 14.30 -2.23
C ARG A 588 16.23 13.02 -1.56
N THR A 589 16.93 13.15 -0.44
CA THR A 589 17.49 12.01 0.32
C THR A 589 16.41 11.11 0.91
N PRO A 590 15.47 11.61 1.75
CA PRO A 590 14.41 10.77 2.30
C PRO A 590 13.51 10.18 1.20
N ARG A 591 13.26 10.93 0.12
CA ARG A 591 12.55 10.42 -1.06
C ARG A 591 13.25 9.20 -1.67
N LYS A 592 14.55 9.29 -1.95
CA LYS A 592 15.34 8.18 -2.52
C LYS A 592 15.36 6.96 -1.61
N PHE A 593 15.46 7.18 -0.30
CA PHE A 593 15.44 6.12 0.70
C PHE A 593 14.11 5.37 0.69
N LEU A 594 12.99 6.08 0.80
CA LEU A 594 11.64 5.49 0.82
C LEU A 594 11.23 4.87 -0.54
N SER A 595 11.75 5.40 -1.64
CA SER A 595 11.52 4.86 -3.00
C SER A 595 12.50 3.76 -3.39
N HIS A 596 13.37 3.30 -2.49
CA HIS A 596 14.42 2.34 -2.85
C HIS A 596 13.83 0.96 -3.20
N LYS A 597 14.45 0.27 -4.17
CA LYS A 597 13.98 -1.05 -4.66
C LYS A 597 13.98 -2.13 -3.57
N PHE A 598 14.79 -1.96 -2.53
CA PHE A 598 14.81 -2.83 -1.35
C PHE A 598 13.42 -2.99 -0.71
N TRP A 599 12.62 -1.93 -0.66
CA TRP A 599 11.30 -1.95 -0.04
C TRP A 599 10.24 -2.67 -0.89
N LEU A 600 10.54 -2.98 -2.15
CA LEU A 600 9.56 -3.49 -3.08
C LEU A 600 8.98 -4.86 -2.69
N PRO A 601 9.78 -5.91 -2.40
CA PRO A 601 9.24 -7.20 -1.94
C PRO A 601 8.46 -7.04 -0.64
N TYR A 602 9.04 -6.39 0.37
CA TYR A 602 8.39 -6.19 1.67
C TYR A 602 7.08 -5.41 1.56
N SER A 603 7.02 -4.38 0.70
CA SER A 603 5.80 -3.57 0.53
C SER A 603 4.65 -4.36 -0.09
N LYS A 604 4.92 -5.43 -0.86
CA LYS A 604 3.90 -6.36 -1.35
C LYS A 604 3.46 -7.35 -0.29
N LEU A 605 4.37 -7.76 0.58
CA LEU A 605 4.06 -8.65 1.69
C LEU A 605 3.38 -7.95 2.88
N THR A 606 3.33 -6.61 2.92
CA THR A 606 2.72 -5.87 4.05
C THR A 606 1.29 -6.30 4.37
N TYR A 607 0.50 -6.65 3.36
CA TYR A 607 -0.87 -7.09 3.58
C TYR A 607 -0.92 -8.47 4.27
N GLY A 608 -0.15 -9.45 3.76
CA GLY A 608 -0.01 -10.74 4.42
C GLY A 608 0.61 -10.63 5.82
N ALA A 609 1.61 -9.77 6.02
CA ALA A 609 2.24 -9.56 7.32
C ALA A 609 1.24 -8.95 8.32
N PHE A 610 0.42 -7.98 7.87
CA PHE A 610 -0.67 -7.44 8.66
C PHE A 610 -1.73 -8.49 9.03
N LEU A 611 -2.06 -9.43 8.15
CA LEU A 611 -3.04 -10.47 8.51
C LEU A 611 -2.49 -11.45 9.56
N THR A 612 -1.18 -11.70 9.54
CA THR A 612 -0.58 -12.87 10.20
C THR A 612 0.10 -12.55 11.51
N HIS A 613 0.58 -11.32 11.72
CA HIS A 613 1.29 -10.94 12.95
C HIS A 613 0.50 -11.22 14.23
N GLY A 614 -0.77 -10.82 14.28
CA GLY A 614 -1.62 -11.04 15.45
C GLY A 614 -1.91 -12.52 15.72
N MET A 615 -1.88 -13.37 14.68
CA MET A 615 -2.12 -14.82 14.83
C MET A 615 -1.01 -15.47 15.68
N PHE A 616 0.24 -15.21 15.33
CA PHE A 616 1.39 -15.78 16.03
C PHE A 616 1.59 -15.19 17.41
N MET A 617 1.34 -13.89 17.57
CA MET A 617 1.35 -13.24 18.89
C MET A 617 0.35 -13.90 19.82
N GLN A 618 -0.92 -13.96 19.41
CA GLN A 618 -1.98 -14.50 20.24
C GLN A 618 -1.80 -15.99 20.52
N PHE A 619 -1.37 -16.77 19.53
CA PHE A 619 -1.08 -18.19 19.72
C PHE A 619 0.02 -18.41 20.77
N ARG A 620 1.11 -17.64 20.71
CA ARG A 620 2.18 -17.70 21.72
C ARG A 620 1.67 -17.36 23.11
N GLU A 621 0.97 -16.23 23.27
CA GLU A 621 0.52 -15.78 24.59
C GLU A 621 -0.35 -16.81 25.29
N TYR A 622 -1.28 -17.45 24.57
CA TYR A 622 -2.14 -18.49 25.15
C TYR A 622 -1.48 -19.87 25.27
N ASN A 623 -0.47 -20.18 24.43
CA ASN A 623 0.25 -21.45 24.50
C ASN A 623 1.47 -21.39 25.45
N THR A 624 1.70 -20.29 26.17
CA THR A 624 2.80 -20.21 27.13
C THR A 624 2.46 -21.02 28.38
N GLU A 625 3.42 -21.82 28.86
CA GLU A 625 3.32 -22.63 30.07
C GLU A 625 3.35 -21.81 31.39
N ARG A 626 4.10 -20.72 31.41
CA ARG A 626 4.38 -19.90 32.61
C ARG A 626 4.11 -18.42 32.36
N GLY A 627 3.88 -17.66 33.43
CA GLY A 627 3.83 -16.21 33.35
C GLY A 627 5.15 -15.62 32.84
N HIS A 628 5.08 -14.56 32.06
CA HIS A 628 6.26 -13.85 31.56
C HIS A 628 6.76 -12.85 32.60
N TRP A 629 8.07 -12.85 32.80
CA TRP A 629 8.75 -11.70 33.41
C TRP A 629 9.06 -10.70 32.31
N VAL A 630 8.35 -9.58 32.28
CA VAL A 630 8.45 -8.62 31.19
C VAL A 630 9.71 -7.78 31.37
N SER A 631 10.54 -7.76 30.32
CA SER A 631 11.68 -6.84 30.20
C SER A 631 11.67 -6.17 28.83
N GLY A 632 12.26 -4.97 28.74
CA GLY A 632 12.37 -4.27 27.45
C GLY A 632 13.17 -5.09 26.43
N TYR A 633 14.23 -5.75 26.88
CA TYR A 633 15.09 -6.60 26.04
C TYR A 633 14.31 -7.78 25.43
N ASP A 634 13.60 -8.55 26.26
CA ASP A 634 12.83 -9.71 25.79
C ASP A 634 11.71 -9.29 24.84
N THR A 635 11.08 -8.15 25.12
CA THR A 635 10.03 -7.59 24.26
C THR A 635 10.56 -7.24 22.86
N PHE A 636 11.76 -6.66 22.78
CA PHE A 636 12.39 -6.41 21.47
C PHE A 636 12.80 -7.70 20.75
N LEU A 637 13.27 -8.71 21.49
CA LEU A 637 13.56 -10.04 20.93
C LEU A 637 12.31 -10.66 20.31
N TYR A 638 11.17 -10.63 21.04
CA TYR A 638 9.88 -11.10 20.53
C TYR A 638 9.41 -10.28 19.34
N TYR A 639 9.59 -8.96 19.35
CA TYR A 639 9.26 -8.11 18.21
C TYR A 639 9.99 -8.56 16.93
N PHE A 640 11.31 -8.76 16.98
CA PHE A 640 12.06 -9.21 15.80
C PHE A 640 11.65 -10.61 15.35
N ALA A 641 11.37 -11.52 16.29
CA ALA A 641 10.86 -12.85 15.99
C ALA A 641 9.49 -12.77 15.28
N PHE A 642 8.54 -11.99 15.81
CA PHE A 642 7.23 -11.83 15.21
C PHE A 642 7.28 -11.15 13.85
N VAL A 643 8.15 -10.15 13.65
CA VAL A 643 8.38 -9.55 12.32
C VAL A 643 8.87 -10.63 11.34
N ALA A 644 9.86 -11.42 11.73
CA ALA A 644 10.41 -12.48 10.88
C ALA A 644 9.35 -13.53 10.52
N PHE A 645 8.60 -14.05 11.51
CA PHE A 645 7.53 -15.03 11.29
C PHE A 645 6.40 -14.47 10.42
N SER A 646 5.99 -13.21 10.67
CA SER A 646 4.93 -12.56 9.90
C SER A 646 5.31 -12.40 8.43
N TYR A 647 6.53 -11.94 8.13
CA TYR A 647 6.98 -11.78 6.75
C TYR A 647 7.24 -13.12 6.05
N LEU A 648 7.78 -14.11 6.76
CA LEU A 648 8.00 -15.46 6.22
C LEU A 648 6.66 -16.10 5.83
N PHE A 649 5.68 -16.06 6.74
CA PHE A 649 4.37 -16.63 6.47
C PHE A 649 3.58 -15.80 5.44
N ALA A 650 3.71 -14.47 5.44
CA ALA A 650 3.17 -13.62 4.39
C ALA A 650 3.73 -13.96 3.00
N LEU A 651 5.01 -14.31 2.90
CA LEU A 651 5.61 -14.76 1.64
C LEU A 651 4.97 -16.07 1.15
N LEU A 652 4.76 -17.03 2.06
CA LEU A 652 4.08 -18.29 1.74
C LEU A 652 2.64 -18.02 1.26
N LEU A 653 1.87 -17.21 1.98
CA LEU A 653 0.51 -16.81 1.59
C LEU A 653 0.49 -16.11 0.22
N ALA A 654 1.46 -15.23 -0.04
CA ALA A 654 1.51 -14.48 -1.29
C ALA A 654 1.78 -15.38 -2.49
N ILE A 655 2.70 -16.34 -2.34
CA ILE A 655 3.09 -17.29 -3.38
C ILE A 655 1.98 -18.31 -3.64
N VAL A 656 1.34 -18.81 -2.59
CA VAL A 656 0.39 -19.91 -2.67
C VAL A 656 -1.01 -19.45 -3.07
N ILE A 657 -1.41 -18.25 -2.67
CA ILE A 657 -2.81 -17.79 -2.78
C ILE A 657 -2.89 -16.43 -3.48
N GLU A 658 -2.25 -15.39 -2.93
CA GLU A 658 -2.48 -14.00 -3.39
C GLU A 658 -2.10 -13.79 -4.86
N PHE A 659 -0.86 -14.09 -5.23
CA PHE A 659 -0.37 -13.85 -6.59
C PHE A 659 -0.98 -14.78 -7.64
N PRO A 660 -1.16 -16.10 -7.40
CA PRO A 660 -1.84 -16.96 -8.36
C PRO A 660 -3.26 -16.52 -8.66
N ILE A 661 -4.04 -16.20 -7.61
CA ILE A 661 -5.43 -15.76 -7.79
C ILE A 661 -5.50 -14.38 -8.45
N ALA A 662 -4.62 -13.45 -8.07
CA ALA A 662 -4.53 -12.15 -8.73
C ALA A 662 -4.16 -12.27 -10.22
N SER A 663 -3.26 -13.19 -10.56
CA SER A 663 -2.86 -13.48 -11.95
C SER A 663 -4.02 -14.07 -12.73
N MET A 664 -4.69 -15.06 -12.16
CA MET A 664 -5.85 -15.71 -12.77
C MET A 664 -6.98 -14.71 -13.02
N TYR A 665 -7.29 -13.86 -12.03
CA TYR A 665 -8.27 -12.79 -12.17
C TYR A 665 -7.90 -11.84 -13.32
N LYS A 666 -6.62 -11.47 -13.42
CA LYS A 666 -6.14 -10.57 -14.47
C LYS A 666 -6.25 -11.19 -15.86
N GLU A 667 -5.86 -12.45 -16.02
CA GLU A 667 -5.86 -13.16 -17.31
C GLU A 667 -7.28 -13.46 -17.81
N PHE A 668 -8.20 -13.85 -16.93
CA PHE A 668 -9.53 -14.33 -17.33
C PHE A 668 -10.65 -13.29 -17.22
N ILE A 669 -10.57 -12.35 -16.26
CA ILE A 669 -11.66 -11.43 -15.94
C ILE A 669 -11.30 -9.99 -16.29
N TYR A 670 -10.07 -9.57 -16.03
CA TYR A 670 -9.58 -8.23 -16.34
C TYR A 670 -8.95 -8.16 -17.73
N GLN A 671 -9.68 -8.58 -18.76
CA GLN A 671 -9.36 -8.15 -20.12
C GLN A 671 -9.74 -6.67 -20.20
N LEU A 672 -8.74 -5.80 -20.09
CA LEU A 672 -8.88 -4.41 -20.52
C LEU A 672 -9.49 -4.46 -21.93
N PRO A 673 -10.55 -3.68 -22.23
CA PRO A 673 -10.90 -3.48 -23.62
C PRO A 673 -9.60 -3.05 -24.33
N PRO A 674 -9.26 -3.65 -25.49
CA PRO A 674 -8.05 -3.28 -26.19
C PRO A 674 -8.07 -1.77 -26.30
N THR A 675 -7.01 -1.11 -25.82
CA THR A 675 -6.79 0.31 -26.07
C THR A 675 -6.73 0.43 -27.58
N GLY A 676 -7.87 0.71 -28.21
CA GLY A 676 -7.98 0.87 -29.64
C GLY A 676 -6.99 1.94 -30.05
N ASN A 677 -6.00 1.56 -30.85
CA ASN A 677 -5.20 2.39 -31.74
C ASN A 677 -4.75 3.77 -31.22
N VAL A 678 -4.44 3.93 -29.93
CA VAL A 678 -3.86 5.18 -29.42
C VAL A 678 -2.43 5.39 -29.96
N SER A 679 -1.72 4.30 -30.29
CA SER A 679 -0.42 4.36 -30.96
C SER A 679 -0.50 4.81 -32.42
N GLU A 680 -1.64 4.66 -33.10
CA GLU A 680 -1.84 5.22 -34.44
C GLU A 680 -2.22 6.70 -34.40
N ILE A 681 -2.95 7.15 -33.38
CA ILE A 681 -3.31 8.57 -33.20
C ILE A 681 -2.08 9.39 -32.77
N TYR A 682 -1.25 8.86 -31.87
CA TYR A 682 0.01 9.52 -31.47
C TYR A 682 1.02 9.59 -32.61
N ASN A 683 1.10 8.55 -33.46
CA ASN A 683 1.99 8.58 -34.63
C ASN A 683 1.46 9.50 -35.75
N LYS A 684 0.13 9.67 -35.90
CA LYS A 684 -0.47 10.66 -36.82
C LYS A 684 -0.32 12.11 -36.34
N GLN A 685 -0.29 12.35 -35.03
CA GLN A 685 -0.06 13.69 -34.47
C GLN A 685 1.43 14.05 -34.38
N SER A 686 2.33 13.09 -34.18
CA SER A 686 3.77 13.33 -34.25
C SER A 686 4.23 13.66 -35.67
N SER A 687 3.68 13.00 -36.70
CA SER A 687 4.06 13.29 -38.10
C SER A 687 3.60 14.66 -38.58
N ASN A 688 2.48 15.18 -38.06
CA ASN A 688 1.99 16.51 -38.44
C ASN A 688 2.71 17.65 -37.68
N ASN A 689 3.14 17.41 -36.44
CA ASN A 689 3.86 18.42 -35.65
C ASN A 689 5.33 18.57 -36.08
N ASP A 690 5.95 17.52 -36.63
CA ASP A 690 7.33 17.59 -37.13
C ASP A 690 7.42 18.40 -38.45
N GLU A 691 6.35 18.45 -39.26
CA GLU A 691 6.27 19.34 -40.44
C GLU A 691 5.99 20.81 -40.08
N GLU A 692 5.09 21.08 -39.12
CA GLU A 692 4.80 22.46 -38.68
C GLU A 692 5.98 23.10 -37.93
N THR A 693 6.77 22.33 -37.18
CA THR A 693 7.92 22.86 -36.44
C THR A 693 9.11 23.19 -37.36
N LEU A 694 9.27 22.47 -38.47
CA LEU A 694 10.29 22.73 -39.49
C LEU A 694 9.97 23.96 -40.36
N ASP A 695 8.69 24.24 -40.62
CA ASP A 695 8.28 25.43 -41.40
C ASP A 695 8.36 26.71 -40.55
N TYR A 696 8.01 26.63 -39.25
CA TYR A 696 8.13 27.77 -38.32
C TYR A 696 9.59 28.17 -38.06
N GLN A 697 10.51 27.20 -37.99
CA GLN A 697 11.95 27.47 -37.88
C GLN A 697 12.52 28.07 -39.17
N ARG A 698 12.06 27.62 -40.34
CA ARG A 698 12.51 28.14 -41.64
C ARG A 698 12.01 29.56 -41.90
N ASP A 699 10.80 29.91 -41.45
CA ASP A 699 10.27 31.26 -41.54
C ASP A 699 10.89 32.22 -40.51
N ALA A 700 11.19 31.74 -39.30
CA ALA A 700 11.97 32.51 -38.31
C ALA A 700 13.38 32.84 -38.82
N GLU A 701 14.08 31.90 -39.47
CA GLU A 701 15.40 32.14 -40.07
C GLU A 701 15.34 33.11 -41.26
N LYS A 702 14.28 33.06 -42.09
CA LYS A 702 14.04 34.05 -43.16
C LYS A 702 13.77 35.45 -42.59
N GLN A 703 12.98 35.58 -41.52
CA GLN A 703 12.70 36.86 -40.88
C GLN A 703 13.97 37.50 -40.29
N VAL A 704 14.84 36.70 -39.68
CA VAL A 704 16.13 37.15 -39.13
C VAL A 704 17.06 37.62 -40.25
N LYS A 705 17.16 36.89 -41.36
CA LYS A 705 17.94 37.31 -42.54
C LYS A 705 17.42 38.60 -43.16
N ILE A 706 16.11 38.75 -43.30
CA ILE A 706 15.48 39.98 -43.84
C ILE A 706 15.74 41.19 -42.94
N ASN A 707 15.75 40.99 -41.61
CA ASN A 707 16.04 42.05 -40.65
C ASN A 707 17.53 42.45 -40.66
N GLN A 708 18.43 41.47 -40.77
CA GLN A 708 19.87 41.73 -40.92
C GLN A 708 20.18 42.49 -42.22
N ASP A 709 19.56 42.11 -43.35
CA ASP A 709 19.70 42.81 -44.63
C ASP A 709 19.12 44.24 -44.59
N ARG A 710 18.04 44.46 -43.84
CA ARG A 710 17.45 45.81 -43.64
C ARG A 710 18.35 46.69 -42.77
N GLU A 711 18.98 46.15 -41.74
CA GLU A 711 19.93 46.89 -40.92
C GLU A 711 21.20 47.24 -41.70
N GLU A 712 21.70 46.33 -42.54
CA GLU A 712 22.87 46.59 -43.38
C GLU A 712 22.58 47.68 -44.44
N ARG A 713 21.37 47.69 -45.02
CA ARG A 713 20.94 48.79 -45.91
C ARG A 713 20.82 50.12 -45.18
N ARG A 714 20.29 50.13 -43.94
CA ARG A 714 20.21 51.35 -43.11
C ARG A 714 21.60 51.88 -42.74
N ARG A 715 22.57 51.00 -42.49
CA ARG A 715 23.98 51.40 -42.27
C ARG A 715 24.60 52.00 -43.53
N LYS A 716 24.45 51.34 -44.68
CA LYS A 716 24.92 51.88 -45.98
C LYS A 716 24.26 53.21 -46.36
N GLN A 717 23.01 53.43 -45.94
CA GLN A 717 22.29 54.67 -46.18
C GLN A 717 22.75 55.80 -45.23
N LYS A 718 23.02 55.48 -43.96
CA LYS A 718 23.67 56.41 -43.02
C LYS A 718 25.09 56.78 -43.45
N ASP A 719 25.89 55.82 -43.89
CA ASP A 719 27.25 56.10 -44.41
C ASP A 719 27.22 56.96 -45.68
N LYS A 720 26.13 56.88 -46.47
CA LYS A 720 25.92 57.72 -47.66
C LYS A 720 25.43 59.12 -47.31
N GLU A 721 24.56 59.26 -46.31
CA GLU A 721 24.12 60.55 -45.77
C GLU A 721 25.26 61.28 -45.04
N GLU A 722 26.12 60.56 -44.33
CA GLU A 722 27.28 61.11 -43.64
C GLU A 722 28.37 61.54 -44.63
N ARG A 723 28.54 60.82 -45.76
CA ARG A 723 29.37 61.28 -46.88
C ARG A 723 28.81 62.48 -47.63
N LEU A 724 27.48 62.63 -47.71
CA LEU A 724 26.86 63.83 -48.31
C LEU A 724 27.00 65.06 -47.40
N LYS A 725 26.90 64.88 -46.07
CA LYS A 725 27.12 65.98 -45.11
C LYS A 725 28.54 66.52 -45.10
N ILE A 726 29.54 65.68 -45.38
CA ILE A 726 30.95 66.11 -45.53
C ILE A 726 31.17 66.91 -46.83
N LEU A 727 30.22 66.88 -47.78
CA LEU A 727 30.29 67.62 -49.05
C LEU A 727 29.45 68.91 -49.08
N ASP A 728 28.59 69.15 -48.07
CA ASP A 728 27.69 70.31 -48.00
C ASP A 728 28.10 71.33 -46.89
N ASP A 729 29.24 71.13 -46.21
CA ASP A 729 29.76 72.05 -45.15
C ASP A 729 30.76 73.11 -45.68
N ASP A 730 30.97 73.18 -47.01
CA ASP A 730 31.67 74.28 -47.69
C ASP A 730 30.67 75.01 -48.60
N ASP A 731 29.83 75.89 -48.05
CA ASP A 731 29.37 77.16 -48.65
C ASP A 731 28.22 77.82 -47.84
N ASP A 732 28.45 79.10 -47.48
CA ASP A 732 27.51 80.21 -47.25
C ASP A 732 26.66 80.33 -45.95
N ASP A 733 27.28 81.04 -44.99
CA ASP A 733 26.90 82.34 -44.38
C ASP A 733 25.46 82.94 -44.41
N GLU A 734 25.15 83.57 -43.25
CA GLU A 734 24.30 84.76 -42.99
C GLU A 734 22.76 84.68 -42.71
N ILE A 735 22.43 84.98 -41.43
CA ILE A 735 21.57 86.11 -40.93
C ILE A 735 20.03 85.95 -40.65
N PHE A 736 19.70 86.28 -39.37
CA PHE A 736 18.50 86.93 -38.77
C PHE A 736 17.24 86.17 -38.22
N ASP A 737 17.25 85.99 -36.89
CA ASP A 737 16.42 86.62 -35.82
C ASP A 737 14.88 86.43 -35.60
N SER A 738 14.57 86.07 -34.33
CA SER A 738 13.43 86.44 -33.45
C SER A 738 11.98 85.90 -33.61
N ASN A 739 11.48 85.13 -32.61
CA ASN A 739 10.44 85.53 -31.61
C ASN A 739 9.68 84.36 -30.91
N ALA A 740 9.31 84.62 -29.64
CA ALA A 740 8.53 83.82 -28.69
C ALA A 740 7.06 83.55 -29.14
N THR A 741 6.20 82.68 -28.58
CA THR A 741 5.66 82.61 -27.20
C THR A 741 4.60 81.46 -27.08
N ILE A 742 4.55 80.76 -25.93
CA ILE A 742 3.38 80.35 -25.09
C ILE A 742 2.23 79.40 -25.57
N SER A 743 1.94 78.42 -24.68
CA SER A 743 0.63 77.81 -24.25
C SER A 743 0.03 76.53 -24.86
N GLU A 744 -0.26 75.63 -23.91
CA GLU A 744 -1.50 74.85 -23.64
C GLU A 744 -1.83 73.47 -24.27
N LEU A 745 -2.02 72.54 -23.33
CA LEU A 745 -2.73 71.26 -23.26
C LEU A 745 -3.99 71.10 -24.15
N VAL A 746 -4.26 69.86 -24.61
CA VAL A 746 -5.45 69.02 -24.28
C VAL A 746 -5.46 67.69 -25.09
N LYS A 747 -6.03 66.66 -24.45
CA LYS A 747 -6.19 65.21 -24.78
C LYS A 747 -6.88 64.88 -26.12
N PRO A 748 -6.95 63.57 -26.49
CA PRO A 748 -8.17 63.04 -27.11
C PRO A 748 -8.69 61.72 -26.49
N SER A 749 -10.03 61.59 -26.50
CA SER A 749 -10.81 60.36 -26.25
C SER A 749 -11.98 60.27 -27.25
N ASP A 750 -12.17 59.05 -27.78
CA ASP A 750 -13.37 58.42 -28.36
C ASP A 750 -14.00 58.94 -29.67
N PHE A 751 -14.24 58.04 -30.65
CA PHE A 751 -15.57 57.77 -31.23
C PHE A 751 -15.64 56.47 -32.08
N LYS A 752 -16.84 55.87 -32.11
CA LYS A 752 -17.24 54.53 -32.61
C LYS A 752 -17.65 54.46 -34.10
N ALA A 753 -17.44 53.27 -34.68
CA ALA A 753 -18.26 52.41 -35.59
C ALA A 753 -19.29 52.99 -36.60
N ILE A 754 -19.40 52.33 -37.78
CA ILE A 754 -20.63 51.79 -38.43
C ILE A 754 -20.26 51.01 -39.71
N HIS A 755 -20.73 49.75 -39.87
CA HIS A 755 -21.43 49.27 -41.08
C HIS A 755 -21.97 47.82 -40.93
N THR A 756 -23.28 47.66 -41.15
CA THR A 756 -24.01 46.45 -41.59
C THR A 756 -25.11 46.92 -42.53
N PRO A 757 -25.60 46.14 -43.53
CA PRO A 757 -26.71 45.18 -43.27
C PRO A 757 -26.74 43.94 -44.19
N ASN A 758 -27.30 42.79 -43.73
CA ASN A 758 -28.57 42.26 -44.24
C ASN A 758 -29.03 40.93 -43.59
N GLN A 759 -30.33 40.67 -43.77
CA GLN A 759 -31.25 39.82 -43.03
C GLN A 759 -31.29 38.32 -43.42
N SER A 760 -31.69 37.44 -42.47
CA SER A 760 -32.90 36.56 -42.50
C SER A 760 -32.74 35.48 -41.40
N LYS A 761 -33.54 35.49 -40.32
CA LYS A 761 -34.85 34.84 -40.07
C LYS A 761 -34.91 33.30 -40.20
N ARG A 762 -35.13 32.70 -39.00
CA ARG A 762 -36.00 31.56 -38.62
C ARG A 762 -35.39 30.16 -38.39
N MET A 763 -35.85 29.65 -37.24
CA MET A 763 -35.81 28.32 -36.62
C MET A 763 -34.52 27.91 -35.90
#